data_AF-A0A7L4ZV55-F1
#
_entry.id   AF-A0A7L4ZV55-F1
#
_cell.length_a   1.000
_cell.length_b   1.000
_cell.length_c   1.000
_cell.angle_alpha   90.00
_cell.angle_beta   90.00
_cell.angle_gamma   90.00
#
_symmetry.space_group_name_H-M   'P 1'
#
loop_
_entity.id
_entity.type
_entity.pdbx_description
1 polymer ?
#
loop_
_entity_poly.entity_id
_entity_poly.type
_entity_poly.pdbx_seq_one_letter_code
_entity_poly.pdbx_strand_id
1 'polypeptide(L)'
;MINRYSFRLLALWLLLPLWPAAAQTTVKKVVLQGFWWDYYNDNYRFQWAAYLTELAPRLKSMGIDAVWIPPTPKNKDATNDVGYSPFDHYDLGDKFQKKGTGTRFGTKDEFLRMVAVLHANGIEVVQDVVLNHIDGAGDRDGNGGYDPDSYSVQSNGGYKNFRYSCFGTPVPETSENGPEYLNRQGRWVKNYPNFHPHLGHNTTSGEMAAPYFGPDFCYGDDGGGDGYGPSSNATYNPAQSAGYTRNQARSWAVWLKKQTGVDGFRWDAVKHFSYAAQQDISYNLKYNAGWASAGETMFNVGEYVGEGSTLDDYVNGVKTQNNGADFLMGTFDFGLRKAIQGMVTQNQSGSYYLGDIVGAQQNQRVAYYAGSNTYVHRTVPFVNNHDTFRPQVDATGNYIGWNTGSELPGFGHIDPFEPRLSAAYAVAFAVDGNPQVFFEDLFNVGGTGKRWSHLPTSTTDLPVRDDLVNLLWCHQNLHFKDGAYKVPYSSADHLVIERSTKALIGINDNWNTWQSNDVETDFAVNTQLKDYSGANGSAVHTVYLGNDGKKYVNVNTPPCNGTALQGRRGYSVWAPVGQDNNGFVPARFTATTQEWEMADDLGDLNCQSLGQGGRLPDNSTNRRLVGKIYAQAGQPLTYELYPEAPNTGRSLTIGVYDLQGNLLSSAAGDASVIGTYTPSTTGWLVLKVRNTAATYAGQRCFVKATYTAPAAVDTRATPATTPLAIWTGNNNSADGADCRNWESGVLPSAGVDVRIPAGSTFAPTLGGLVLARNLTIEPGATLSVAAGSTLRLTGNFVNQGAIAGGGTVEMAGTTTQTIGGTASSFANLTINNPTDVTLLVPTTVTGTLTFSNGHLVLGDQNLTLAATATVAGADAGHYIVTKDQPASSGFVVRTVPVSSTAIGFPVGTSASYTPLSIRNTGSTADFRVRTFSGLLERGASGAPYAQQHQFVNRTWEISPAAATSPVADVTFQWNAPDENAGFRRMTVATYRNDGNAASTWQRLNTGPVSGTGPFTFTATAISTFSQFAIGNAVNPLPVSLTEFTARRVSSRVVLTWSTATEENNARFEVEKSADGRTYRTIGQVAGHGTTAVRQSYQFTDADAAQSAYYRLRQVDANGQATRSAAVFVSATGEQAAPMLYPNPTTGDVTLTGWPADAAVTVALRTAHGHTLVSPSTASVAEANARLSAVLRRAGAGVYLLSVESNGHRYMLKVVKQ
;
A
#
# COMPACT_ATOMS: atom_id res chain seq x y z
N MET A 1 -43.80 32.19 78.71
CA MET A 1 -44.11 31.71 77.36
C MET A 1 -42.81 31.34 76.67
N ILE A 2 -42.78 30.12 76.16
CA ILE A 2 -41.63 29.37 75.65
C ILE A 2 -41.49 29.58 74.13
N ASN A 3 -40.24 29.45 73.64
CA ASN A 3 -39.82 29.05 72.30
C ASN A 3 -39.95 30.04 71.13
N ARG A 4 -38.84 30.21 70.39
CA ARG A 4 -38.63 29.61 69.04
C ARG A 4 -37.47 30.30 68.26
N TYR A 5 -36.22 30.36 68.76
CA TYR A 5 -35.11 30.83 67.88
C TYR A 5 -33.75 30.12 67.99
N SER A 6 -33.56 29.14 68.87
CA SER A 6 -32.21 28.54 69.06
C SER A 6 -32.00 27.13 68.48
N PHE A 7 -32.96 26.57 67.73
CA PHE A 7 -32.87 25.18 67.22
C PHE A 7 -32.72 25.02 65.70
N ARG A 8 -32.60 26.12 64.93
CA ARG A 8 -32.46 26.04 63.45
C ARG A 8 -31.07 26.28 62.89
N LEU A 9 -30.10 26.74 63.69
CA LEU A 9 -28.71 26.94 63.24
C LEU A 9 -27.79 25.74 63.51
N LEU A 10 -28.14 24.84 64.44
CA LEU A 10 -27.34 23.63 64.71
C LEU A 10 -27.68 22.45 63.77
N ALA A 11 -28.88 22.43 63.17
CA ALA A 11 -29.32 21.35 62.29
C ALA A 11 -28.85 21.53 60.83
N LEU A 12 -28.40 22.72 60.43
CA LEU A 12 -27.90 22.97 59.07
C LEU A 12 -26.40 22.66 58.89
N TRP A 13 -25.65 22.46 59.99
CA TRP A 13 -24.25 22.00 59.95
C TRP A 13 -24.09 20.47 60.00
N LEU A 14 -25.18 19.73 60.26
CA LEU A 14 -25.19 18.26 60.33
C LEU A 14 -25.65 17.59 59.02
N LEU A 15 -25.87 18.36 57.95
CA LEU A 15 -26.31 17.88 56.62
C LEU A 15 -25.38 18.30 55.48
N LEU A 16 -24.15 18.73 55.78
CA LEU A 16 -23.09 18.69 54.76
C LEU A 16 -22.78 17.22 54.52
N PRO A 17 -22.94 16.69 53.29
CA PRO A 17 -22.36 15.40 52.98
C PRO A 17 -20.86 15.56 53.22
N LEU A 18 -20.32 14.81 54.18
CA LEU A 18 -18.89 14.54 54.28
C LEU A 18 -18.52 13.87 52.96
N TRP A 19 -18.16 14.67 51.96
CA TRP A 19 -17.53 14.16 50.76
C TRP A 19 -16.24 13.51 51.26
N PRO A 20 -16.03 12.20 51.03
CA PRO A 20 -14.78 11.58 51.38
C PRO A 20 -13.68 12.41 50.72
N ALA A 21 -12.69 12.84 51.52
CA ALA A 21 -11.52 13.51 50.98
C ALA A 21 -10.98 12.62 49.84
N ALA A 22 -10.81 13.21 48.65
CA ALA A 22 -10.30 12.46 47.51
C ALA A 22 -8.97 11.80 47.90
N ALA A 23 -8.83 10.51 47.62
CA ALA A 23 -7.59 9.78 47.89
C ALA A 23 -6.41 10.49 47.21
N GLN A 24 -5.29 10.60 47.93
CA GLN A 24 -4.06 11.18 47.39
C GLN A 24 -3.63 10.39 46.14
N THR A 25 -3.29 11.11 45.07
CA THR A 25 -2.79 10.48 43.85
C THR A 25 -1.27 10.38 43.93
N THR A 26 -0.72 9.17 43.84
CA THR A 26 0.73 8.95 43.84
C THR A 26 1.23 8.61 42.44
N VAL A 27 2.11 9.46 41.91
CA VAL A 27 2.75 9.30 40.60
C VAL A 27 4.13 8.68 40.79
N LYS A 28 4.23 7.44 40.34
CA LYS A 28 5.40 6.56 40.43
C LYS A 28 5.53 5.77 39.13
N LYS A 29 6.75 5.45 38.73
CA LYS A 29 7.05 4.76 37.47
C LYS A 29 8.22 3.80 37.64
N VAL A 30 8.18 2.68 36.93
CA VAL A 30 9.38 1.93 36.56
C VAL A 30 9.79 2.38 35.15
N VAL A 31 11.03 2.88 35.04
CA VAL A 31 11.57 3.40 33.77
C VAL A 31 12.58 2.40 33.21
N LEU A 32 12.44 2.00 31.95
CA LEU A 32 13.47 1.27 31.22
C LEU A 32 14.34 2.26 30.46
N GLN A 33 15.66 2.25 30.65
CA GLN A 33 16.56 2.80 29.64
C GLN A 33 16.57 1.84 28.45
N GLY A 34 15.91 2.21 27.35
CA GLY A 34 15.62 1.34 26.20
C GLY A 34 16.76 1.16 25.20
N PHE A 35 18.01 1.37 25.62
CA PHE A 35 19.20 1.29 24.80
C PHE A 35 20.45 1.10 25.67
N TRP A 36 21.54 0.65 25.05
CA TRP A 36 22.90 0.70 25.58
C TRP A 36 23.77 1.59 24.69
N TRP A 37 25.04 1.84 25.04
CA TRP A 37 25.85 2.85 24.34
C TRP A 37 25.83 2.72 22.82
N ASP A 38 26.25 1.58 22.28
CA ASP A 38 26.31 1.31 20.84
C ASP A 38 25.11 0.47 20.38
N TYR A 39 23.90 0.80 20.83
CA TYR A 39 22.67 0.08 20.46
C TYR A 39 22.59 -0.19 18.94
N TYR A 40 22.55 -1.46 18.57
CA TYR A 40 22.58 -1.90 17.19
C TYR A 40 22.04 -3.33 17.09
N ASN A 41 21.34 -3.60 15.99
CA ASN A 41 20.83 -4.93 15.67
C ASN A 41 20.71 -5.04 14.14
N ASP A 42 21.26 -6.10 13.56
CA ASP A 42 21.29 -6.33 12.11
C ASP A 42 19.89 -6.51 11.51
N ASN A 43 18.93 -7.03 12.28
CA ASN A 43 17.54 -7.14 11.82
C ASN A 43 16.81 -5.78 11.80
N TYR A 44 17.39 -4.75 12.42
CA TYR A 44 16.82 -3.40 12.56
C TYR A 44 17.91 -2.35 12.34
N ARG A 45 18.72 -2.51 11.30
CA ARG A 45 19.85 -1.61 11.00
C ARG A 45 19.35 -0.17 10.83
N PHE A 46 19.76 0.70 11.75
CA PHE A 46 19.32 2.11 11.84
C PHE A 46 17.79 2.26 11.96
N GLN A 47 17.11 1.29 12.58
CA GLN A 47 15.66 1.26 12.79
C GLN A 47 15.33 0.91 14.25
N TRP A 48 16.03 1.53 15.22
CA TRP A 48 15.82 1.24 16.64
C TRP A 48 14.39 1.55 17.12
N ALA A 49 13.73 2.55 16.54
CA ALA A 49 12.31 2.82 16.77
C ALA A 49 11.42 1.62 16.38
N ALA A 50 11.74 0.93 15.28
CA ALA A 50 11.05 -0.27 14.87
C ALA A 50 11.31 -1.44 15.85
N TYR A 51 12.56 -1.58 16.33
CA TYR A 51 12.91 -2.55 17.37
C TYR A 51 12.07 -2.35 18.64
N LEU A 52 12.01 -1.12 19.17
CA LEU A 52 11.21 -0.81 20.37
C LEU A 52 9.70 -0.96 20.14
N THR A 53 9.23 -0.70 18.91
CA THR A 53 7.83 -0.95 18.51
C THR A 53 7.47 -2.42 18.70
N GLU A 54 8.32 -3.35 18.24
CA GLU A 54 8.07 -4.79 18.39
C GLU A 54 8.30 -5.31 19.82
N LEU A 55 9.11 -4.62 20.62
CA LEU A 55 9.38 -4.97 22.01
C LEU A 55 8.24 -4.57 22.98
N ALA A 56 7.47 -3.54 22.63
CA ALA A 56 6.45 -2.93 23.49
C ALA A 56 5.50 -3.93 24.23
N PRO A 57 4.94 -4.98 23.59
CA PRO A 57 4.10 -5.95 24.28
C PRO A 57 4.81 -6.68 25.43
N ARG A 58 6.09 -7.02 25.26
CA ARG A 58 6.88 -7.68 26.30
C ARG A 58 7.11 -6.73 27.47
N LEU A 59 7.43 -5.47 27.20
CA LEU A 59 7.64 -4.46 28.24
C LEU A 59 6.38 -4.25 29.08
N LYS A 60 5.22 -4.17 28.44
CA LYS A 60 3.91 -4.10 29.12
C LYS A 60 3.70 -5.29 30.04
N SER A 61 3.96 -6.51 29.56
CA SER A 61 3.77 -7.73 30.34
C SER A 61 4.66 -7.81 31.58
N MET A 62 5.82 -7.14 31.57
CA MET A 62 6.74 -7.09 32.71
C MET A 62 6.45 -5.94 33.68
N GLY A 63 5.54 -5.01 33.35
CA GLY A 63 5.22 -3.88 34.22
C GLY A 63 6.14 -2.67 34.07
N ILE A 64 6.67 -2.41 32.87
CA ILE A 64 7.37 -1.16 32.57
C ILE A 64 6.33 -0.04 32.34
N ASP A 65 6.48 1.07 33.07
CA ASP A 65 5.59 2.24 32.93
C ASP A 65 6.09 3.21 31.87
N ALA A 66 7.40 3.32 31.70
CA ALA A 66 8.02 4.28 30.79
C ALA A 66 9.29 3.74 30.14
N VAL A 67 9.58 4.17 28.91
CA VAL A 67 10.82 3.87 28.20
C VAL A 67 11.55 5.17 27.91
N TRP A 68 12.75 5.32 28.49
CA TRP A 68 13.73 6.32 28.09
C TRP A 68 14.41 5.87 26.79
N ILE A 69 14.13 6.61 25.72
CA ILE A 69 14.67 6.39 24.37
C ILE A 69 15.93 7.26 24.17
N PRO A 70 16.89 6.85 23.30
CA PRO A 70 18.08 7.66 23.02
C PRO A 70 17.74 9.00 22.36
N PRO A 71 18.70 9.92 22.23
CA PRO A 71 18.48 11.18 21.51
C PRO A 71 18.07 10.91 20.05
N THR A 72 17.01 11.59 19.61
CA THR A 72 16.40 11.39 18.29
C THR A 72 16.74 12.44 17.21
N PRO A 73 17.25 13.65 17.53
CA PRO A 73 17.66 14.60 16.50
C PRO A 73 18.80 14.09 15.60
N LYS A 74 18.94 14.68 14.41
CA LYS A 74 20.05 14.39 13.50
C LYS A 74 21.38 14.72 14.16
N ASN A 75 22.34 13.80 14.04
CA ASN A 75 23.69 13.91 14.60
C ASN A 75 24.72 14.24 13.51
N LYS A 76 25.96 14.57 13.91
CA LYS A 76 27.07 14.90 12.99
C LYS A 76 27.36 13.77 11.99
N ASP A 77 27.19 12.52 12.41
CA ASP A 77 27.11 11.34 11.55
C ASP A 77 25.71 10.74 11.69
N ALA A 78 24.89 10.94 10.64
CA ALA A 78 23.46 10.74 10.68
C ALA A 78 23.03 9.41 11.32
N THR A 79 23.66 8.30 10.94
CA THR A 79 23.25 6.95 11.36
C THR A 79 24.26 6.22 12.23
N ASN A 80 25.52 6.65 12.26
CA ASN A 80 26.53 5.96 13.08
C ASN A 80 26.65 6.54 14.49
N ASP A 81 26.32 7.82 14.70
CA ASP A 81 26.32 8.39 16.04
C ASP A 81 25.17 7.83 16.89
N VAL A 82 25.42 7.73 18.19
CA VAL A 82 24.48 7.15 19.16
C VAL A 82 23.35 8.10 19.55
N GLY A 83 23.55 9.41 19.39
CA GLY A 83 22.58 10.46 19.72
C GLY A 83 23.19 11.70 20.40
N TYR A 84 24.33 11.54 21.08
CA TYR A 84 24.97 12.58 21.91
C TYR A 84 25.90 13.53 21.13
N SER A 85 25.75 13.67 19.82
CA SER A 85 26.45 14.66 19.01
C SER A 85 25.46 15.33 18.06
N PRO A 86 24.41 15.99 18.60
CA PRO A 86 23.34 16.57 17.80
C PRO A 86 23.92 17.60 16.84
N PHE A 87 23.35 17.64 15.64
CA PHE A 87 23.66 18.58 14.58
C PHE A 87 22.46 19.49 14.31
N ASP A 88 21.27 18.93 14.09
CA ASP A 88 20.02 19.68 13.86
C ASP A 88 18.90 19.14 14.75
N HIS A 89 18.53 19.96 15.74
CA HIS A 89 17.47 19.66 16.70
C HIS A 89 16.09 19.44 16.04
N TYR A 90 15.80 20.08 14.91
CA TYR A 90 14.50 20.00 14.24
C TYR A 90 14.41 18.92 13.15
N ASP A 91 15.50 18.18 12.89
CA ASP A 91 15.50 17.00 12.04
C ASP A 91 15.42 15.74 12.89
N LEU A 92 14.26 15.07 12.87
CA LEU A 92 14.02 13.83 13.61
C LEU A 92 14.21 12.59 12.72
N GLY A 93 15.04 12.73 11.69
CA GLY A 93 15.21 11.70 10.66
C GLY A 93 14.23 11.87 9.49
N ASP A 94 13.85 13.12 9.17
CA ASP A 94 12.97 13.48 8.05
C ASP A 94 13.68 14.25 6.94
N LYS A 95 14.87 14.79 7.20
CA LYS A 95 15.64 15.61 6.26
C LYS A 95 16.95 14.92 5.88
N PHE A 96 17.39 15.13 4.64
CA PHE A 96 18.63 14.59 4.12
C PHE A 96 19.79 15.52 4.47
N GLN A 97 20.26 15.36 5.71
CA GLN A 97 21.41 16.06 6.28
C GLN A 97 22.47 15.06 6.71
N LYS A 98 23.76 15.47 6.71
CA LYS A 98 24.88 14.58 7.04
C LYS A 98 24.87 13.23 6.30
N LYS A 99 24.54 13.30 5.00
CA LYS A 99 24.51 12.17 4.04
C LYS A 99 23.50 11.06 4.38
N GLY A 100 22.50 11.33 5.23
CA GLY A 100 21.45 10.38 5.55
C GLY A 100 20.12 11.05 5.92
N THR A 101 19.00 10.40 5.58
CA THR A 101 17.66 10.88 5.96
C THR A 101 17.34 10.51 7.39
N GLY A 102 17.33 9.21 7.70
CA GLY A 102 17.08 8.72 9.06
C GLY A 102 18.26 8.97 10.01
N THR A 103 17.99 8.79 11.30
CA THR A 103 19.01 8.72 12.34
C THR A 103 19.32 7.25 12.67
N ARG A 104 20.26 6.98 13.60
CA ARG A 104 20.44 5.63 14.15
C ARG A 104 19.15 5.07 14.77
N PHE A 105 18.32 5.97 15.30
CA PHE A 105 17.02 5.62 15.86
C PHE A 105 16.00 5.25 14.79
N GLY A 106 16.08 5.84 13.60
CA GLY A 106 15.18 5.61 12.48
C GLY A 106 14.73 6.90 11.82
N THR A 107 13.70 6.80 11.00
CA THR A 107 13.02 7.95 10.39
C THR A 107 12.00 8.57 11.36
N LYS A 108 11.60 9.81 11.11
CA LYS A 108 10.55 10.49 11.89
C LYS A 108 9.24 9.68 11.91
N ASP A 109 8.82 9.12 10.78
CA ASP A 109 7.61 8.28 10.70
C ASP A 109 7.71 7.06 11.65
N GLU A 110 8.87 6.39 11.69
CA GLU A 110 9.10 5.24 12.57
C GLU A 110 9.11 5.64 14.05
N PHE A 111 9.71 6.79 14.38
CA PHE A 111 9.66 7.36 15.73
C PHE A 111 8.21 7.62 16.16
N LEU A 112 7.43 8.35 15.34
CA LEU A 112 6.04 8.67 15.67
C LEU A 112 5.16 7.43 15.82
N ARG A 113 5.37 6.40 15.01
CA ARG A 113 4.73 5.08 15.17
C ARG A 113 5.12 4.42 16.49
N MET A 114 6.41 4.42 16.82
CA MET A 114 6.92 3.79 18.05
C MET A 114 6.30 4.43 19.30
N VAL A 115 6.18 5.76 19.33
CA VAL A 115 5.46 6.48 20.38
C VAL A 115 4.02 5.98 20.46
N ALA A 116 3.28 5.96 19.34
CA ALA A 116 1.89 5.52 19.30
C ALA A 116 1.70 4.07 19.79
N VAL A 117 2.62 3.16 19.47
CA VAL A 117 2.55 1.74 19.87
C VAL A 117 2.92 1.55 21.34
N LEU A 118 3.91 2.26 21.87
CA LEU A 118 4.18 2.27 23.31
C LEU A 118 2.97 2.81 24.08
N HIS A 119 2.33 3.87 23.56
CA HIS A 119 1.10 4.42 24.15
C HIS A 119 -0.03 3.39 24.17
N ALA A 120 -0.26 2.68 23.04
CA ALA A 120 -1.24 1.60 22.96
C ALA A 120 -0.97 0.45 23.95
N ASN A 121 0.28 0.31 24.41
CA ASN A 121 0.66 -0.63 25.46
C ASN A 121 0.60 -0.04 26.89
N GLY A 122 0.19 1.21 27.04
CA GLY A 122 0.14 1.90 28.32
C GLY A 122 1.52 2.36 28.82
N ILE A 123 2.50 2.49 27.92
CA ILE A 123 3.88 2.84 28.24
C ILE A 123 4.14 4.30 27.86
N GLU A 124 4.73 5.06 28.76
CA GLU A 124 5.23 6.41 28.53
C GLU A 124 6.54 6.44 27.75
N VAL A 125 6.72 7.47 26.94
CA VAL A 125 7.96 7.72 26.21
C VAL A 125 8.69 8.90 26.83
N VAL A 126 9.92 8.65 27.27
CA VAL A 126 10.80 9.64 27.86
C VAL A 126 11.91 9.96 26.85
N GLN A 127 11.91 11.17 26.32
CA GLN A 127 12.89 11.59 25.32
C GLN A 127 14.19 12.05 25.97
N ASP A 128 15.32 11.50 25.53
CA ASP A 128 16.64 12.05 25.86
C ASP A 128 16.88 13.36 25.11
N VAL A 129 17.34 14.39 25.83
CA VAL A 129 17.51 15.74 25.33
C VAL A 129 18.94 16.21 25.56
N VAL A 130 19.64 16.52 24.47
CA VAL A 130 21.00 17.05 24.47
C VAL A 130 20.94 18.54 24.11
N LEU A 131 21.13 19.37 25.13
CA LEU A 131 21.09 20.83 25.04
C LEU A 131 22.36 21.52 25.57
N ASN A 132 23.37 20.72 25.95
CA ASN A 132 24.66 21.25 26.33
C ASN A 132 25.41 21.84 25.12
N HIS A 133 25.49 21.07 24.03
CA HIS A 133 26.34 21.36 22.88
C HIS A 133 25.68 20.99 21.56
N ILE A 134 26.39 21.23 20.45
CA ILE A 134 26.05 20.80 19.10
C ILE A 134 27.34 20.55 18.31
N ASP A 135 27.32 19.68 17.31
CA ASP A 135 28.53 19.31 16.55
C ASP A 135 28.26 19.14 15.05
N GLY A 136 29.32 19.17 14.22
CA GLY A 136 29.25 18.93 12.78
C GLY A 136 28.99 20.16 11.89
N ALA A 137 29.42 21.36 12.27
CA ALA A 137 29.32 22.53 11.37
C ALA A 137 30.32 22.47 10.20
N GLY A 138 29.86 22.71 8.97
CA GLY A 138 30.70 22.81 7.76
C GLY A 138 31.44 21.51 7.38
N ASP A 139 32.33 21.60 6.38
CA ASP A 139 33.24 20.49 6.03
C ASP A 139 34.45 20.36 6.99
N ARG A 140 35.22 19.28 6.84
CA ARG A 140 36.45 19.03 7.63
C ARG A 140 37.53 20.10 7.45
N ASP A 141 37.46 20.89 6.38
CA ASP A 141 38.39 21.99 6.06
C ASP A 141 37.82 23.37 6.50
N GLY A 142 36.65 23.40 7.15
CA GLY A 142 35.99 24.60 7.67
C GLY A 142 35.20 25.41 6.64
N ASN A 143 35.19 25.03 5.36
CA ASN A 143 34.47 25.77 4.32
C ASN A 143 32.96 25.64 4.59
N GLY A 144 32.27 26.77 4.74
CA GLY A 144 30.84 26.84 5.08
C GLY A 144 30.54 27.04 6.56
N GLY A 145 31.34 26.48 7.48
CA GLY A 145 31.18 26.72 8.93
C GLY A 145 31.91 27.98 9.41
N TYR A 146 32.97 28.38 8.71
CA TYR A 146 33.93 29.41 9.14
C TYR A 146 33.39 30.84 9.01
N ASP A 147 33.18 31.58 10.11
CA ASP A 147 33.00 33.05 10.16
C ASP A 147 34.36 33.78 10.06
N PRO A 148 34.57 34.86 9.28
CA PRO A 148 35.85 35.56 9.21
C PRO A 148 36.06 36.67 10.27
N ASP A 149 35.11 36.94 11.18
CA ASP A 149 35.22 38.01 12.16
C ASP A 149 36.34 37.75 13.19
N SER A 150 37.28 38.71 13.32
CA SER A 150 38.40 38.67 14.28
C SER A 150 37.98 38.52 15.75
N TYR A 151 36.73 38.81 16.10
CA TYR A 151 36.18 38.65 17.45
C TYR A 151 35.60 37.27 17.75
N SER A 152 35.53 36.38 16.75
CA SER A 152 34.97 35.02 16.92
C SER A 152 36.01 33.94 17.30
N VAL A 153 37.20 34.35 17.80
CA VAL A 153 38.38 33.47 17.99
C VAL A 153 39.08 33.51 19.36
N GLN A 154 38.39 33.21 20.48
CA GLN A 154 39.11 33.05 21.78
C GLN A 154 38.98 31.67 22.47
N SER A 155 38.74 30.63 21.65
CA SER A 155 38.95 29.15 21.82
C SER A 155 38.00 28.39 22.77
N ASN A 156 37.47 27.19 22.44
CA ASN A 156 38.13 26.05 21.77
C ASN A 156 37.46 25.64 20.44
N GLY A 157 38.06 26.04 19.31
CA GLY A 157 37.88 25.35 18.01
C GLY A 157 37.62 26.21 16.77
N GLY A 158 37.20 27.48 16.93
CA GLY A 158 36.98 28.43 15.82
C GLY A 158 35.60 28.31 15.15
N TYR A 159 35.03 29.48 14.84
CA TYR A 159 34.19 29.75 13.67
C TYR A 159 33.19 28.66 13.23
N LYS A 160 31.96 28.66 13.80
CA LYS A 160 30.90 27.72 13.41
C LYS A 160 29.55 28.38 13.21
N ASN A 161 29.14 28.41 11.96
CA ASN A 161 27.76 28.61 11.54
C ASN A 161 27.10 27.24 11.37
N PHE A 162 26.04 26.96 12.13
CA PHE A 162 25.29 25.71 12.00
C PHE A 162 24.15 25.90 10.99
N ARG A 163 24.42 25.32 9.81
CA ARG A 163 23.62 25.23 8.59
C ARG A 163 22.49 24.22 8.70
N TYR A 164 21.24 24.54 8.38
CA TYR A 164 20.17 23.54 8.32
C TYR A 164 19.53 23.46 6.95
N SER A 165 19.16 22.26 6.53
CA SER A 165 18.29 22.11 5.36
C SER A 165 16.87 22.42 5.80
N CYS A 166 16.15 23.19 4.99
CA CYS A 166 14.74 23.47 5.22
C CYS A 166 13.98 23.40 3.90
N PHE A 167 12.69 23.70 3.96
CA PHE A 167 11.84 23.70 2.77
C PHE A 167 12.30 24.73 1.74
N GLY A 168 12.68 25.94 2.20
CA GLY A 168 13.14 27.04 1.35
C GLY A 168 14.53 26.83 0.74
N THR A 169 15.41 26.07 1.40
CA THR A 169 16.77 25.75 0.92
C THR A 169 17.04 24.25 1.08
N PRO A 170 16.46 23.41 0.19
CA PRO A 170 16.39 21.96 0.35
C PRO A 170 17.67 21.23 -0.09
N VAL A 171 18.81 21.90 0.00
CA VAL A 171 20.07 21.40 -0.54
C VAL A 171 20.61 20.34 0.42
N PRO A 172 21.00 19.14 -0.08
CA PRO A 172 21.72 18.16 0.73
C PRO A 172 22.99 18.78 1.32
N GLU A 173 23.45 18.25 2.45
CA GLU A 173 24.80 18.56 2.94
C GLU A 173 25.92 17.83 2.19
N THR A 174 25.70 17.45 0.92
CA THR A 174 26.73 16.79 0.11
C THR A 174 27.67 17.78 -0.56
N SER A 175 27.25 19.03 -0.77
CA SER A 175 28.10 20.17 -1.12
C SER A 175 28.24 21.07 0.12
N GLU A 176 29.28 20.83 0.91
CA GLU A 176 29.66 21.70 2.04
C GLU A 176 30.54 22.88 1.56
N ASN A 177 30.48 23.24 0.27
CA ASN A 177 31.23 24.36 -0.28
C ASN A 177 30.59 25.71 0.12
N GLY A 178 31.44 26.69 0.43
CA GLY A 178 31.12 27.90 1.20
C GLY A 178 29.74 28.54 0.95
N PRO A 179 29.43 29.06 -0.26
CA PRO A 179 28.22 29.85 -0.47
C PRO A 179 26.89 29.10 -0.30
N GLU A 180 26.80 27.84 -0.74
CA GLU A 180 25.55 27.07 -0.63
C GLU A 180 25.21 26.74 0.81
N TYR A 181 26.22 26.33 1.60
CA TYR A 181 26.07 26.07 3.02
C TYR A 181 25.66 27.34 3.78
N LEU A 182 26.28 28.50 3.50
CA LEU A 182 25.99 29.76 4.18
C LEU A 182 24.64 30.40 3.80
N ASN A 183 24.03 29.95 2.69
CA ASN A 183 22.69 30.38 2.25
C ASN A 183 21.55 29.59 2.86
N ARG A 184 21.84 28.43 3.47
CA ARG A 184 20.84 27.55 4.06
C ARG A 184 20.07 28.23 5.19
N GLN A 185 18.76 28.04 5.18
CA GLN A 185 17.82 28.57 6.15
C GLN A 185 17.29 27.46 7.04
N GLY A 186 16.85 27.80 8.24
CA GLY A 186 16.22 26.84 9.14
C GLY A 186 15.86 27.47 10.46
N ARG A 187 15.25 26.67 11.33
CA ARG A 187 14.87 27.11 12.66
C ARG A 187 16.08 27.06 13.59
N TRP A 188 16.16 28.01 14.53
CA TRP A 188 17.25 28.10 15.50
C TRP A 188 18.64 28.06 14.86
N VAL A 189 18.87 28.92 13.87
CA VAL A 189 20.22 29.06 13.29
C VAL A 189 21.20 29.51 14.37
N LYS A 190 22.38 28.89 14.40
CA LYS A 190 23.40 29.14 15.42
C LYS A 190 24.67 29.69 14.79
N ASN A 191 25.22 30.71 15.44
CA ASN A 191 26.45 31.38 15.07
C ASN A 191 27.38 31.39 16.30
N TYR A 192 28.62 31.83 16.11
CA TYR A 192 29.62 31.88 17.18
C TYR A 192 29.16 32.56 18.49
N PRO A 193 28.31 33.62 18.53
CA PRO A 193 27.89 34.23 19.80
C PRO A 193 26.96 33.36 20.63
N ASN A 194 26.39 32.29 20.06
CA ASN A 194 25.52 31.37 20.78
C ASN A 194 26.29 30.32 21.60
N PHE A 195 27.63 30.38 21.61
CA PHE A 195 28.49 29.38 22.20
C PHE A 195 29.57 29.99 23.09
N HIS A 196 30.03 29.24 24.09
CA HIS A 196 31.17 29.63 24.91
C HIS A 196 32.52 29.25 24.26
N PRO A 197 33.59 30.03 24.51
CA PRO A 197 33.56 31.44 24.89
C PRO A 197 33.31 32.34 23.66
N HIS A 198 32.81 33.55 23.90
CA HIS A 198 32.71 34.58 22.87
C HIS A 198 32.85 35.99 23.47
N LEU A 199 32.86 37.05 22.65
CA LEU A 199 33.14 38.42 23.11
C LEU A 199 32.14 38.94 24.17
N GLY A 200 30.87 38.55 24.07
CA GLY A 200 29.82 38.94 25.02
C GLY A 200 29.78 38.08 26.29
N HIS A 201 30.58 37.00 26.33
CA HIS A 201 30.72 36.10 27.47
C HIS A 201 31.99 35.25 27.32
N ASN A 202 33.12 35.76 27.83
CA ASN A 202 34.43 35.13 27.64
C ASN A 202 34.75 34.10 28.73
N THR A 203 33.79 33.23 29.05
CA THR A 203 33.96 32.18 30.05
C THR A 203 34.65 30.99 29.39
N THR A 204 35.91 30.75 29.79
CA THR A 204 36.80 29.73 29.21
C THR A 204 37.10 28.58 30.18
N SER A 205 36.49 28.58 31.37
CA SER A 205 36.77 27.62 32.44
C SER A 205 35.51 27.35 33.27
N GLY A 206 35.49 26.22 33.98
CA GLY A 206 34.32 25.75 34.71
C GLY A 206 33.50 24.73 33.92
N GLU A 207 32.56 24.07 34.59
CA GLU A 207 31.82 22.94 33.99
C GLU A 207 30.91 23.36 32.84
N MET A 208 30.43 24.61 32.83
CA MET A 208 29.54 25.13 31.78
C MET A 208 30.25 25.59 30.50
N ALA A 209 31.58 25.68 30.52
CA ALA A 209 32.38 26.14 29.38
C ALA A 209 33.46 25.11 29.00
N ALA A 210 33.24 23.84 29.35
CA ALA A 210 34.17 22.74 29.13
C ALA A 210 33.73 21.92 27.89
N PRO A 211 34.31 22.16 26.70
CA PRO A 211 33.86 21.51 25.48
C PRO A 211 34.33 20.05 25.45
N TYR A 212 33.39 19.12 25.63
CA TYR A 212 33.67 17.68 25.58
C TYR A 212 33.41 17.07 24.20
N PHE A 213 32.31 17.44 23.53
CA PHE A 213 31.91 16.90 22.22
C PHE A 213 31.98 17.97 21.12
N GLY A 214 31.22 19.04 21.28
CA GLY A 214 31.20 20.20 20.38
C GLY A 214 31.22 21.51 21.18
N PRO A 215 31.06 22.67 20.52
CA PRO A 215 30.86 23.93 21.24
C PRO A 215 29.63 23.88 22.16
N ASP A 216 29.82 24.28 23.41
CA ASP A 216 28.77 24.38 24.41
C ASP A 216 27.96 25.66 24.22
N PHE A 217 26.65 25.59 24.43
CA PHE A 217 25.74 26.71 24.29
C PHE A 217 25.92 27.75 25.40
N CYS A 218 25.97 29.02 24.98
CA CYS A 218 25.73 30.17 25.84
C CYS A 218 24.22 30.46 25.84
N TYR A 219 23.61 30.49 27.02
CA TYR A 219 22.16 30.69 27.19
C TYR A 219 21.78 32.15 27.50
N GLY A 220 22.77 33.02 27.71
CA GLY A 220 22.57 34.44 27.89
C GLY A 220 22.23 34.88 29.33
N ASP A 221 22.05 33.92 30.23
CA ASP A 221 21.71 34.12 31.66
C ASP A 221 22.77 33.52 32.61
N ASP A 222 23.87 33.02 32.07
CA ASP A 222 25.00 32.38 32.75
C ASP A 222 26.21 33.31 32.94
N GLY A 223 26.02 34.62 32.82
CA GLY A 223 27.05 35.64 33.09
C GLY A 223 27.45 36.52 31.90
N GLY A 224 26.84 36.33 30.72
CA GLY A 224 27.04 37.14 29.52
C GLY A 224 25.96 36.88 28.47
N GLY A 225 26.01 37.56 27.32
CA GLY A 225 24.87 37.60 26.39
C GLY A 225 25.07 36.84 25.08
N ASP A 226 24.26 35.80 24.83
CA ASP A 226 24.27 34.96 23.62
C ASP A 226 23.80 35.63 22.31
N GLY A 227 23.29 36.87 22.40
CA GLY A 227 22.70 37.64 21.30
C GLY A 227 23.61 38.76 20.76
N TYR A 228 24.93 38.57 20.77
CA TYR A 228 25.91 39.62 20.44
C TYR A 228 26.04 39.94 18.91
N GLY A 229 24.95 39.84 18.14
CA GLY A 229 24.93 40.19 16.72
C GLY A 229 25.12 39.00 15.74
N PRO A 230 24.84 39.22 14.45
CA PRO A 230 24.82 38.17 13.43
C PRO A 230 26.23 37.75 12.97
N SER A 231 26.36 36.55 12.37
CA SER A 231 27.59 36.11 11.69
C SER A 231 28.06 37.08 10.59
N SER A 232 29.36 37.22 10.35
CA SER A 232 29.87 38.19 9.36
C SER A 232 29.82 37.71 7.90
N ASN A 233 29.62 36.40 7.66
CA ASN A 233 29.67 35.83 6.30
C ASN A 233 28.46 34.98 5.89
N ALA A 234 27.50 34.76 6.79
CA ALA A 234 26.30 34.02 6.45
C ALA A 234 25.23 34.90 5.80
N THR A 235 24.66 34.41 4.71
CA THR A 235 23.61 35.11 3.96
C THR A 235 22.27 35.04 4.69
N TYR A 236 21.93 33.88 5.28
CA TYR A 236 20.75 33.77 6.14
C TYR A 236 21.14 33.89 7.61
N ASN A 237 20.78 35.03 8.20
CA ASN A 237 21.34 35.44 9.48
C ASN A 237 20.35 36.30 10.25
N PRO A 238 19.32 35.68 10.84
CA PRO A 238 18.27 36.41 11.54
C PRO A 238 18.85 37.18 12.74
N ALA A 239 18.23 38.30 13.11
CA ALA A 239 18.60 39.03 14.30
C ALA A 239 18.46 38.15 15.55
N GLN A 240 19.48 38.15 16.40
CA GLN A 240 19.52 37.38 17.65
C GLN A 240 19.62 38.35 18.82
N SER A 241 18.63 38.32 19.71
CA SER A 241 18.62 39.12 20.95
C SER A 241 19.25 38.36 22.11
N ALA A 242 19.53 39.01 23.23
CA ALA A 242 19.91 38.32 24.47
C ALA A 242 18.84 37.28 24.88
N GLY A 243 19.28 36.11 25.34
CA GLY A 243 18.48 34.94 25.64
C GLY A 243 17.97 34.20 24.39
N TYR A 244 18.54 34.45 23.21
CA TYR A 244 18.11 33.82 21.95
C TYR A 244 18.21 32.30 22.02
N THR A 245 19.34 31.75 22.45
CA THR A 245 19.58 30.30 22.58
C THR A 245 18.57 29.67 23.53
N ARG A 246 18.32 30.29 24.70
CA ARG A 246 17.28 29.83 25.65
C ARG A 246 15.90 29.82 25.03
N ASN A 247 15.51 30.91 24.36
CA ASN A 247 14.20 31.04 23.73
C ASN A 247 14.01 30.01 22.60
N GLN A 248 15.04 29.75 21.81
CA GLN A 248 15.02 28.77 20.73
C GLN A 248 15.00 27.33 21.26
N ALA A 249 15.78 27.02 22.29
CA ALA A 249 15.77 25.72 22.97
C ALA A 249 14.39 25.41 23.57
N ARG A 250 13.75 26.40 24.22
CA ARG A 250 12.37 26.28 24.70
C ARG A 250 11.38 26.02 23.57
N SER A 251 11.48 26.81 22.49
CA SER A 251 10.59 26.66 21.33
C SER A 251 10.74 25.27 20.70
N TRP A 252 11.98 24.78 20.60
CA TRP A 252 12.28 23.44 20.11
C TRP A 252 11.71 22.36 21.01
N ALA A 253 11.91 22.44 22.32
CA ALA A 253 11.41 21.42 23.23
C ALA A 253 9.87 21.34 23.21
N VAL A 254 9.19 22.49 23.17
CA VAL A 254 7.72 22.55 23.03
C VAL A 254 7.27 21.96 21.69
N TRP A 255 7.96 22.31 20.60
CA TRP A 255 7.70 21.71 19.29
C TRP A 255 7.91 20.20 19.30
N LEU A 256 9.02 19.71 19.84
CA LEU A 256 9.37 18.29 19.92
C LEU A 256 8.27 17.53 20.65
N LYS A 257 7.82 18.03 21.80
CA LYS A 257 6.76 17.43 22.59
C LYS A 257 5.46 17.33 21.81
N LYS A 258 5.04 18.41 21.16
CA LYS A 258 3.83 18.45 20.33
C LYS A 258 3.93 17.54 19.12
N GLN A 259 5.06 17.58 18.42
CA GLN A 259 5.34 16.82 17.21
C GLN A 259 5.32 15.31 17.45
N THR A 260 5.84 14.89 18.59
CA THR A 260 6.07 13.47 18.90
C THR A 260 5.00 12.86 19.78
N GLY A 261 4.44 13.65 20.69
CA GLY A 261 3.54 13.19 21.74
C GLY A 261 4.26 12.55 22.94
N VAL A 262 5.59 12.70 23.07
CA VAL A 262 6.34 12.13 24.21
C VAL A 262 5.86 12.71 25.55
N ASP A 263 5.95 11.89 26.60
CA ASP A 263 5.32 12.16 27.90
C ASP A 263 6.27 12.82 28.90
N GLY A 264 7.58 12.61 28.74
CA GLY A 264 8.59 13.08 29.67
C GLY A 264 9.98 13.23 29.05
N PHE A 265 10.94 13.67 29.85
CA PHE A 265 12.28 14.01 29.38
C PHE A 265 13.39 13.54 30.33
N ARG A 266 14.48 13.06 29.74
CA ARG A 266 15.80 12.92 30.36
C ARG A 266 16.70 14.01 29.79
N TRP A 267 17.35 14.79 30.63
CA TRP A 267 18.22 15.88 30.22
C TRP A 267 19.68 15.46 30.40
N ASP A 268 20.39 15.42 29.28
CA ASP A 268 21.81 15.12 29.21
C ASP A 268 22.65 16.23 29.84
N ALA A 269 23.72 15.86 30.55
CA ALA A 269 24.79 16.79 30.92
C ALA A 269 24.30 18.09 31.61
N VAL A 270 23.30 18.01 32.50
CA VAL A 270 22.67 19.21 33.13
C VAL A 270 23.60 20.00 34.04
N LYS A 271 24.76 19.46 34.39
CA LYS A 271 25.81 20.19 35.10
C LYS A 271 26.49 21.26 34.23
N HIS A 272 26.36 21.13 32.91
CA HIS A 272 27.18 21.84 31.94
C HIS A 272 26.43 22.99 31.22
N PHE A 273 25.21 23.35 31.64
CA PHE A 273 24.54 24.54 31.11
C PHE A 273 23.58 25.17 32.13
N SER A 274 23.14 26.40 31.85
CA SER A 274 22.38 27.26 32.76
C SER A 274 21.19 26.59 33.46
N TYR A 275 21.15 26.68 34.80
CA TYR A 275 20.00 26.28 35.61
C TYR A 275 18.74 27.09 35.26
N ALA A 276 18.90 28.36 34.90
CA ALA A 276 17.77 29.22 34.53
C ALA A 276 17.17 28.81 33.18
N ALA A 277 17.99 28.36 32.22
CA ALA A 277 17.49 27.73 31.00
C ALA A 277 16.77 26.40 31.30
N GLN A 278 17.34 25.53 32.15
CA GLN A 278 16.72 24.27 32.54
C GLN A 278 15.35 24.46 33.20
N GLN A 279 15.25 25.45 34.10
CA GLN A 279 14.00 25.83 34.77
C GLN A 279 12.97 26.31 33.74
N ASP A 280 13.34 27.25 32.88
CA ASP A 280 12.45 27.87 31.90
C ASP A 280 11.87 26.82 30.95
N ILE A 281 12.74 26.00 30.36
CA ILE A 281 12.32 24.98 29.39
C ILE A 281 11.42 23.94 30.07
N SER A 282 11.82 23.44 31.25
CA SER A 282 11.03 22.46 32.01
C SER A 282 9.66 22.99 32.42
N TYR A 283 9.59 24.23 32.89
CA TYR A 283 8.32 24.87 33.26
C TYR A 283 7.39 24.97 32.06
N ASN A 284 7.90 25.38 30.90
CA ASN A 284 7.09 25.51 29.70
C ASN A 284 6.60 24.16 29.16
N LEU A 285 7.39 23.10 29.25
CA LEU A 285 6.96 21.74 28.89
C LEU A 285 5.85 21.21 29.80
N LYS A 286 5.88 21.57 31.09
CA LYS A 286 4.84 21.18 32.04
C LYS A 286 3.56 21.99 31.85
N TYR A 287 3.66 23.31 31.73
CA TYR A 287 2.50 24.19 31.91
C TYR A 287 2.14 25.01 30.66
N ASN A 288 3.09 25.30 29.76
CA ASN A 288 2.89 26.22 28.63
C ASN A 288 3.11 25.56 27.24
N ALA A 289 2.88 24.26 27.11
CA ALA A 289 2.99 23.53 25.84
C ALA A 289 1.63 23.35 25.13
N GLY A 290 0.61 24.12 25.53
CA GLY A 290 -0.75 24.02 24.97
C GLY A 290 -1.41 22.71 25.35
N TRP A 291 -1.96 21.98 24.36
CA TRP A 291 -2.55 20.66 24.60
C TRP A 291 -1.53 19.64 25.13
N ALA A 292 -0.24 19.85 24.86
CA ALA A 292 0.83 18.95 25.27
C ALA A 292 1.40 19.28 26.67
N SER A 293 0.83 20.25 27.40
CA SER A 293 1.23 20.52 28.79
C SER A 293 1.02 19.26 29.65
N ALA A 294 2.10 18.72 30.23
CA ALA A 294 2.01 17.47 31.02
C ALA A 294 1.73 17.71 32.52
N GLY A 295 1.71 18.97 32.95
CA GLY A 295 1.46 19.35 34.33
C GLY A 295 2.47 18.79 35.33
N GLU A 296 2.01 18.67 36.57
CA GLU A 296 2.81 18.27 37.73
C GLU A 296 3.37 16.84 37.59
N THR A 297 2.69 15.96 36.85
CA THR A 297 3.00 14.51 36.80
C THR A 297 4.07 14.15 35.77
N MET A 298 4.55 15.11 34.97
CA MET A 298 5.56 14.88 33.94
C MET A 298 6.83 14.25 34.54
N PHE A 299 7.27 13.12 33.99
CA PHE A 299 8.58 12.56 34.30
C PHE A 299 9.66 13.45 33.69
N ASN A 300 10.55 13.98 34.53
CA ASN A 300 11.52 14.99 34.14
C ASN A 300 12.78 14.84 35.01
N VAL A 301 13.87 14.36 34.44
CA VAL A 301 15.10 14.00 35.18
C VAL A 301 16.35 14.54 34.50
N GLY A 302 17.23 15.18 35.26
CA GLY A 302 18.54 15.62 34.82
C GLY A 302 19.63 14.62 35.17
N GLU A 303 20.56 14.40 34.25
CA GLU A 303 21.81 13.71 34.52
C GLU A 303 22.83 14.65 35.17
N TYR A 304 22.74 14.77 36.48
CA TYR A 304 23.73 15.48 37.29
C TYR A 304 24.62 14.44 37.99
N VAL A 305 25.88 14.34 37.59
CA VAL A 305 26.83 13.41 38.22
C VAL A 305 27.36 14.01 39.52
N GLY A 306 26.95 13.45 40.65
CA GLY A 306 27.32 13.94 41.98
C GLY A 306 26.87 13.05 43.13
N GLU A 307 27.18 13.46 44.36
CA GLU A 307 26.73 12.82 45.60
C GLU A 307 25.43 13.46 46.11
N GLY A 308 24.74 12.81 47.07
CA GLY A 308 23.38 13.17 47.49
C GLY A 308 23.15 14.65 47.80
N SER A 309 24.07 15.30 48.53
CA SER A 309 23.97 16.73 48.84
C SER A 309 24.08 17.62 47.60
N THR A 310 25.00 17.30 46.68
CA THR A 310 25.16 18.08 45.44
C THR A 310 23.98 17.90 44.48
N LEU A 311 23.31 16.74 44.53
CA LEU A 311 22.06 16.50 43.80
C LEU A 311 20.92 17.35 44.38
N ASP A 312 20.82 17.44 45.71
CA ASP A 312 19.85 18.30 46.38
C ASP A 312 20.09 19.78 46.07
N ASP A 313 21.35 20.22 46.08
CA ASP A 313 21.75 21.58 45.73
C ASP A 313 21.41 21.92 44.29
N TYR A 314 21.65 21.01 43.35
CA TYR A 314 21.28 21.17 41.95
C TYR A 314 19.76 21.32 41.77
N VAL A 315 18.97 20.42 42.36
CA VAL A 315 17.50 20.46 42.28
C VAL A 315 16.97 21.78 42.83
N ASN A 316 17.45 22.21 43.99
CA ASN A 316 17.07 23.50 44.58
C ASN A 316 17.55 24.68 43.74
N GLY A 317 18.74 24.55 43.15
CA GLY A 317 19.35 25.51 42.24
C GLY A 317 18.49 25.76 41.02
N VAL A 318 17.94 24.72 40.37
CA VAL A 318 17.00 24.85 39.24
C VAL A 318 15.64 25.36 39.71
N LYS A 319 15.10 24.80 40.81
CA LYS A 319 13.78 25.16 41.36
C LYS A 319 13.60 26.65 41.60
N THR A 320 14.64 27.32 42.08
CA THR A 320 14.63 28.72 42.52
C THR A 320 14.91 29.74 41.41
N GLN A 321 15.31 29.28 40.21
CA GLN A 321 15.56 30.18 39.08
C GLN A 321 14.26 30.81 38.55
N ASN A 322 14.39 31.94 37.87
CA ASN A 322 13.29 32.66 37.23
C ASN A 322 12.10 32.93 38.17
N ASN A 323 12.38 33.18 39.46
CA ASN A 323 11.38 33.33 40.54
C ASN A 323 10.45 32.10 40.71
N GLY A 324 10.95 30.92 40.34
CA GLY A 324 10.25 29.64 40.48
C GLY A 324 10.28 29.10 41.91
N ALA A 325 9.33 28.21 42.19
CA ALA A 325 9.29 27.43 43.44
C ALA A 325 8.86 25.96 43.21
N ASP A 326 8.65 25.55 41.96
CA ASP A 326 8.21 24.20 41.63
C ASP A 326 9.41 23.24 41.52
N PHE A 327 9.27 22.03 42.06
CA PHE A 327 10.22 20.94 41.87
C PHE A 327 10.06 20.39 40.45
N LEU A 328 10.67 21.11 39.50
CA LEU A 328 10.48 20.89 38.07
C LEU A 328 11.22 19.65 37.54
N MET A 329 12.43 19.41 38.02
CA MET A 329 13.34 18.38 37.50
C MET A 329 13.98 17.64 38.67
N GLY A 330 13.95 16.31 38.65
CA GLY A 330 14.72 15.47 39.58
C GLY A 330 16.05 15.02 38.99
N THR A 331 16.69 14.04 39.60
CA THR A 331 18.02 13.56 39.21
C THR A 331 18.11 12.05 39.21
N PHE A 332 19.02 11.51 38.40
CA PHE A 332 19.55 10.17 38.63
C PHE A 332 20.32 10.15 39.94
N ASP A 333 20.06 9.16 40.79
CA ASP A 333 20.64 9.09 42.12
C ASP A 333 22.03 8.44 42.09
N PHE A 334 23.00 9.20 41.59
CA PHE A 334 24.40 8.76 41.51
C PHE A 334 25.01 8.48 42.88
N GLY A 335 24.58 9.18 43.93
CA GLY A 335 25.00 8.94 45.31
C GLY A 335 24.58 7.54 45.79
N LEU A 336 23.29 7.22 45.69
CA LEU A 336 22.78 5.89 45.98
C LEU A 336 23.44 4.82 45.10
N ARG A 337 23.57 5.08 43.80
CA ARG A 337 24.16 4.14 42.85
C ARG A 337 25.61 3.81 43.21
N LYS A 338 26.41 4.79 43.66
CA LYS A 338 27.78 4.59 44.14
C LYS A 338 27.81 3.67 45.37
N ALA A 339 26.86 3.83 46.30
CA ALA A 339 26.76 2.93 47.46
C ALA A 339 26.35 1.51 47.04
N ILE A 340 25.39 1.37 46.11
CA ILE A 340 25.01 0.08 45.51
C ILE A 340 26.20 -0.60 44.82
N GLN A 341 27.03 0.16 44.11
CA GLN A 341 28.24 -0.39 43.49
C GLN A 341 29.31 -0.74 44.52
N GLY A 342 29.40 0.00 45.63
CA GLY A 342 30.23 -0.35 46.79
C GLY A 342 29.89 -1.73 47.36
N MET A 343 28.59 -2.05 47.49
CA MET A 343 28.09 -3.37 47.89
C MET A 343 28.57 -4.51 46.98
N VAL A 344 28.91 -4.22 45.72
CA VAL A 344 29.43 -5.23 44.78
C VAL A 344 30.96 -5.26 44.80
N THR A 345 31.61 -4.09 44.76
CA THR A 345 33.03 -3.95 44.47
C THR A 345 33.93 -3.96 45.70
N GLN A 346 33.44 -3.46 46.84
CA GLN A 346 34.16 -3.40 48.12
C GLN A 346 33.85 -4.61 49.00
N ASN A 347 33.05 -5.53 48.48
CA ASN A 347 32.44 -6.59 49.23
C ASN A 347 33.13 -7.94 49.03
N GLN A 348 34.39 -8.01 49.44
CA GLN A 348 35.09 -9.27 49.52
C GLN A 348 34.58 -10.06 50.74
N SER A 349 33.52 -10.85 50.52
CA SER A 349 32.90 -11.78 51.50
C SER A 349 31.99 -11.16 52.58
N GLY A 350 31.17 -10.17 52.25
CA GLY A 350 30.22 -9.54 53.21
C GLY A 350 30.79 -8.33 53.96
N SER A 351 31.90 -7.76 53.49
CA SER A 351 32.65 -6.72 54.22
C SER A 351 32.05 -5.32 54.10
N TYR A 352 31.10 -5.11 53.19
CA TYR A 352 30.44 -3.83 53.00
C TYR A 352 29.28 -3.69 54.01
N TYR A 353 29.15 -2.54 54.67
CA TYR A 353 28.05 -2.32 55.63
C TYR A 353 26.79 -1.89 54.89
N LEU A 354 25.82 -2.80 54.70
CA LEU A 354 24.59 -2.51 53.94
C LEU A 354 23.76 -1.34 54.50
N GLY A 355 23.87 -1.01 55.79
CA GLY A 355 23.17 0.13 56.38
C GLY A 355 23.55 1.49 55.79
N ASP A 356 24.73 1.62 55.19
CA ASP A 356 25.19 2.89 54.61
C ASP A 356 24.49 3.23 53.28
N ILE A 357 23.90 2.24 52.60
CA ILE A 357 23.35 2.41 51.25
C ILE A 357 22.21 3.41 51.23
N VAL A 358 21.26 3.26 52.16
CA VAL A 358 20.03 4.06 52.16
C VAL A 358 20.32 5.51 52.55
N GLY A 359 21.35 5.74 53.38
CA GLY A 359 21.83 7.07 53.75
C GLY A 359 22.48 7.84 52.60
N ALA A 360 22.94 7.16 51.54
CA ALA A 360 23.53 7.80 50.37
C ALA A 360 22.49 8.43 49.41
N GLN A 361 21.22 8.08 49.57
CA GLN A 361 20.13 8.59 48.74
C GLN A 361 19.85 10.08 49.02
N GLN A 362 19.83 10.92 47.98
CA GLN A 362 19.55 12.36 48.07
C GLN A 362 18.23 12.68 48.81
N ASN A 363 18.05 13.83 49.47
CA ASN A 363 16.82 14.11 50.24
C ASN A 363 15.65 14.63 49.38
N GLN A 364 15.92 15.36 48.32
CA GLN A 364 14.92 15.89 47.39
C GLN A 364 14.44 14.77 46.45
N ARG A 365 13.52 13.92 46.94
CA ARG A 365 13.06 12.72 46.23
C ARG A 365 11.69 12.85 45.59
N VAL A 366 10.85 13.68 46.19
CA VAL A 366 9.39 13.72 45.97
C VAL A 366 8.89 15.16 46.02
N ALA A 367 7.85 15.45 45.24
CA ALA A 367 7.14 16.71 45.25
C ALA A 367 5.68 16.46 45.66
N TYR A 368 5.19 17.19 46.66
CA TYR A 368 3.77 17.16 47.02
C TYR A 368 3.08 18.44 46.56
N TYR A 369 2.07 18.27 45.72
CA TYR A 369 1.24 19.33 45.17
C TYR A 369 -0.08 19.36 45.94
N ALA A 370 -0.15 20.20 46.97
CA ALA A 370 -1.32 20.28 47.84
C ALA A 370 -2.61 20.67 47.10
N GLY A 371 -2.50 21.51 46.05
CA GLY A 371 -3.65 21.96 45.25
C GLY A 371 -4.36 20.84 44.48
N SER A 372 -3.61 19.83 44.02
CA SER A 372 -4.14 18.67 43.29
C SER A 372 -4.21 17.39 44.16
N ASN A 373 -3.75 17.47 45.40
CA ASN A 373 -3.50 16.31 46.28
C ASN A 373 -2.65 15.22 45.59
N THR A 374 -1.62 15.64 44.85
CA THR A 374 -0.75 14.75 44.06
C THR A 374 0.65 14.66 44.66
N TYR A 375 1.14 13.44 44.83
CA TYR A 375 2.48 13.13 45.28
C TYR A 375 3.30 12.54 44.13
N VAL A 376 4.39 13.20 43.74
CA VAL A 376 5.15 12.86 42.54
C VAL A 376 6.58 12.48 42.90
N HIS A 377 7.01 11.27 42.55
CA HIS A 377 8.40 10.87 42.65
C HIS A 377 9.24 11.57 41.57
N ARG A 378 10.39 12.13 41.98
CA ARG A 378 11.27 12.95 41.12
C ARG A 378 12.66 12.34 40.92
N THR A 379 13.22 11.69 41.93
CA THR A 379 14.53 11.03 41.82
C THR A 379 14.44 9.68 41.08
N VAL A 380 15.56 9.23 40.51
CA VAL A 380 15.69 7.98 39.76
C VAL A 380 16.81 7.11 40.34
N PRO A 381 16.48 6.18 41.26
CA PRO A 381 17.38 5.11 41.68
C PRO A 381 17.73 4.20 40.51
N PHE A 382 19.00 3.88 40.31
CA PHE A 382 19.45 3.03 39.20
C PHE A 382 20.69 2.20 39.58
N VAL A 383 20.98 1.16 38.80
CA VAL A 383 22.11 0.24 39.01
C VAL A 383 23.20 0.49 37.96
N ASN A 384 22.87 0.29 36.69
CA ASN A 384 23.71 0.64 35.54
C ASN A 384 22.98 1.58 34.58
N ASN A 385 23.75 2.21 33.69
CA ASN A 385 23.29 2.98 32.54
C ASN A 385 24.34 2.86 31.41
N HIS A 386 24.18 3.62 30.33
CA HIS A 386 25.09 3.55 29.18
C HIS A 386 26.51 4.10 29.43
N ASP A 387 26.73 4.89 30.49
CA ASP A 387 28.05 5.45 30.83
C ASP A 387 28.76 4.68 31.93
N THR A 388 28.01 4.07 32.84
CA THR A 388 28.57 3.25 33.91
C THR A 388 28.86 1.82 33.45
N PHE A 389 28.21 1.35 32.38
CA PHE A 389 28.41 0.01 31.83
C PHE A 389 28.94 0.04 30.39
N ARG A 390 30.23 -0.31 30.20
CA ARG A 390 30.92 -0.27 28.90
C ARG A 390 31.66 -1.58 28.60
N PRO A 391 30.98 -2.63 28.12
CA PRO A 391 31.62 -3.91 27.88
C PRO A 391 32.56 -3.87 26.67
N GLN A 392 33.59 -4.71 26.70
CA GLN A 392 34.24 -5.24 25.50
C GLN A 392 33.48 -6.48 25.06
N VAL A 393 33.23 -6.60 23.76
CA VAL A 393 32.46 -7.71 23.20
C VAL A 393 33.25 -8.48 22.14
N ASP A 394 33.00 -9.79 22.05
CA ASP A 394 33.47 -10.60 20.92
C ASP A 394 32.63 -10.35 19.65
N ALA A 395 32.97 -11.03 18.55
CA ALA A 395 32.27 -10.88 17.27
C ALA A 395 30.77 -11.24 17.32
N THR A 396 30.36 -12.08 18.27
CA THR A 396 28.95 -12.46 18.49
C THR A 396 28.24 -11.59 19.53
N GLY A 397 28.98 -10.67 20.14
CA GLY A 397 28.49 -9.73 21.13
C GLY A 397 28.54 -10.22 22.58
N ASN A 398 29.23 -11.32 22.88
CA ASN A 398 29.39 -11.75 24.27
C ASN A 398 30.39 -10.87 25.01
N TYR A 399 30.16 -10.64 26.30
CA TYR A 399 31.11 -9.88 27.12
C TYR A 399 32.42 -10.67 27.30
N ILE A 400 33.55 -10.01 27.01
CA ILE A 400 34.89 -10.58 27.18
C ILE A 400 35.80 -9.71 28.06
N GLY A 401 35.31 -8.55 28.47
CA GLY A 401 36.07 -7.58 29.26
C GLY A 401 35.32 -6.26 29.37
N TRP A 402 36.01 -5.23 29.83
CA TRP A 402 35.44 -3.92 30.15
C TRP A 402 36.29 -2.80 29.56
N ASN A 403 35.63 -1.81 28.96
CA ASN A 403 36.23 -0.58 28.48
C ASN A 403 36.22 0.46 29.60
N THR A 404 36.93 0.19 30.70
CA THR A 404 36.93 1.04 31.91
C THR A 404 37.33 2.49 31.63
N GLY A 405 38.18 2.74 30.62
CA GLY A 405 38.55 4.11 30.21
C GLY A 405 37.43 4.89 29.53
N SER A 406 36.34 4.23 29.13
CA SER A 406 35.12 4.85 28.58
C SER A 406 33.97 4.88 29.58
N GLU A 407 34.16 4.33 30.78
CA GLU A 407 33.17 4.40 31.86
C GLU A 407 33.22 5.75 32.56
N LEU A 408 32.11 6.14 33.15
CA LEU A 408 32.03 7.35 33.97
C LEU A 408 33.05 7.25 35.14
N PRO A 409 34.03 8.16 35.23
CA PRO A 409 35.12 8.05 36.19
C PRO A 409 34.62 7.96 37.64
N GLY A 410 35.11 6.96 38.38
CA GLY A 410 34.80 6.78 39.80
C GLY A 410 33.48 6.09 40.12
N PHE A 411 32.69 5.70 39.11
CA PHE A 411 31.46 4.93 39.30
C PHE A 411 31.63 3.46 38.88
N GLY A 412 32.33 3.18 37.78
CA GLY A 412 32.55 1.81 37.26
C GLY A 412 31.25 1.05 36.97
N HIS A 413 31.34 -0.20 36.53
CA HIS A 413 30.17 -1.04 36.21
C HIS A 413 29.79 -2.01 37.33
N ILE A 414 28.56 -2.51 37.28
CA ILE A 414 28.15 -3.76 37.94
C ILE A 414 27.91 -4.78 36.82
N ASP A 415 28.59 -5.92 36.85
CA ASP A 415 28.43 -6.97 35.83
C ASP A 415 26.98 -7.53 35.85
N PRO A 416 26.26 -7.59 34.71
CA PRO A 416 24.96 -8.23 34.63
C PRO A 416 24.94 -9.72 35.00
N PHE A 417 26.08 -10.39 35.11
CA PHE A 417 26.22 -11.76 35.61
C PHE A 417 26.64 -11.84 37.09
N GLU A 418 26.89 -10.69 37.73
CA GLU A 418 27.20 -10.63 39.16
C GLU A 418 26.02 -11.15 40.00
N PRO A 419 26.23 -12.12 40.90
CA PRO A 419 25.14 -12.66 41.72
C PRO A 419 24.46 -11.66 42.67
N ARG A 420 25.09 -10.53 43.00
CA ARG A 420 24.48 -9.43 43.76
C ARG A 420 23.67 -8.43 42.92
N LEU A 421 23.56 -8.61 41.60
CA LEU A 421 22.77 -7.72 40.74
C LEU A 421 21.31 -7.60 41.20
N SER A 422 20.70 -8.72 41.58
CA SER A 422 19.33 -8.78 42.11
C SER A 422 19.18 -8.02 43.44
N ALA A 423 20.16 -8.14 44.33
CA ALA A 423 20.22 -7.35 45.57
C ALA A 423 20.33 -5.85 45.29
N ALA A 424 21.15 -5.46 44.30
CA ALA A 424 21.30 -4.07 43.88
C ALA A 424 19.97 -3.48 43.36
N TYR A 425 19.25 -4.24 42.52
CA TYR A 425 17.92 -3.83 42.07
C TYR A 425 16.90 -3.84 43.21
N ALA A 426 16.94 -4.81 44.14
CA ALA A 426 16.03 -4.82 45.29
C ALA A 426 16.13 -3.52 46.10
N VAL A 427 17.34 -2.98 46.31
CA VAL A 427 17.54 -1.65 46.91
C VAL A 427 16.89 -0.56 46.05
N ALA A 428 17.24 -0.46 44.77
CA ALA A 428 16.75 0.61 43.88
C ALA A 428 15.20 0.63 43.81
N PHE A 429 14.58 -0.54 43.79
CA PHE A 429 13.13 -0.70 43.81
C PHE A 429 12.52 -0.39 45.19
N ALA A 430 13.23 -0.59 46.29
CA ALA A 430 12.73 -0.39 47.64
C ALA A 430 12.83 1.05 48.17
N VAL A 431 13.76 1.89 47.70
CA VAL A 431 13.88 3.29 48.17
C VAL A 431 12.91 4.25 47.45
N ASP A 432 12.75 5.51 47.84
CA ASP A 432 11.86 6.43 47.11
C ASP A 432 12.39 6.79 45.72
N GLY A 433 11.49 7.13 44.80
CA GLY A 433 11.85 7.51 43.43
C GLY A 433 11.21 6.61 42.38
N ASN A 434 11.50 6.91 41.12
CA ASN A 434 11.11 6.11 39.97
C ASN A 434 12.30 5.22 39.58
N PRO A 435 12.36 3.93 39.94
CA PRO A 435 13.52 3.10 39.64
C PRO A 435 13.75 2.97 38.13
N GLN A 436 15.01 3.12 37.71
CA GLN A 436 15.46 2.77 36.37
C GLN A 436 15.94 1.32 36.32
N VAL A 437 15.48 0.61 35.29
CA VAL A 437 16.04 -0.66 34.83
C VAL A 437 16.87 -0.41 33.57
N PHE A 438 18.08 -0.98 33.51
CA PHE A 438 18.93 -0.88 32.33
C PHE A 438 18.68 -2.04 31.36
N PHE A 439 18.72 -1.76 30.05
CA PHE A 439 18.43 -2.77 29.03
C PHE A 439 19.26 -4.04 29.17
N GLU A 440 20.58 -3.92 29.32
CA GLU A 440 21.48 -5.08 29.39
C GLU A 440 21.43 -5.84 30.73
N ASP A 441 20.90 -5.18 31.76
CA ASP A 441 20.63 -5.83 33.04
C ASP A 441 19.33 -6.63 32.96
N LEU A 442 18.27 -6.10 32.32
CA LEU A 442 17.01 -6.82 32.15
C LEU A 442 17.12 -7.97 31.14
N PHE A 443 17.67 -7.67 29.97
CA PHE A 443 17.81 -8.62 28.87
C PHE A 443 19.24 -9.13 28.76
N ASN A 444 19.39 -10.44 28.64
CA ASN A 444 20.71 -11.03 28.40
C ASN A 444 21.08 -10.89 26.92
N VAL A 445 21.79 -9.81 26.60
CA VAL A 445 22.39 -9.58 25.27
C VAL A 445 23.87 -9.92 25.19
N GLY A 446 24.55 -10.10 26.33
CA GLY A 446 25.99 -10.33 26.41
C GLY A 446 26.44 -11.76 26.71
N GLY A 447 25.51 -12.73 26.79
CA GLY A 447 25.85 -14.13 27.05
C GLY A 447 25.14 -15.14 26.13
N THR A 448 24.48 -14.67 25.07
CA THR A 448 23.70 -15.52 24.15
C THR A 448 24.37 -15.74 22.80
N GLY A 449 25.41 -14.96 22.46
CA GLY A 449 25.96 -14.86 21.11
C GLY A 449 25.00 -14.26 20.08
N LYS A 450 23.94 -13.56 20.54
CA LYS A 450 22.85 -13.02 19.70
C LYS A 450 22.69 -11.51 19.82
N ARG A 451 23.65 -10.77 20.39
CA ARG A 451 23.57 -9.30 20.57
C ARG A 451 23.11 -8.57 19.31
N TRP A 452 23.64 -8.96 18.16
CA TRP A 452 23.39 -8.30 16.87
C TRP A 452 22.22 -8.89 16.08
N SER A 453 21.76 -10.11 16.39
CA SER A 453 20.83 -10.86 15.53
C SER A 453 19.57 -11.37 16.23
N HIS A 454 19.38 -11.06 17.51
CA HIS A 454 18.15 -11.41 18.22
C HIS A 454 16.95 -10.63 17.68
N LEU A 455 15.76 -11.18 17.90
CA LEU A 455 14.50 -10.48 17.67
C LEU A 455 13.94 -9.98 19.00
N PRO A 456 13.41 -8.75 19.09
CA PRO A 456 12.79 -8.22 20.30
C PRO A 456 11.63 -9.08 20.79
N THR A 457 10.99 -9.84 19.91
CA THR A 457 9.91 -10.78 20.25
C THR A 457 10.39 -12.16 20.72
N SER A 458 11.67 -12.51 20.52
CA SER A 458 12.22 -13.82 20.87
C SER A 458 12.56 -13.89 22.37
N THR A 459 11.88 -14.76 23.11
CA THR A 459 12.21 -15.04 24.52
C THR A 459 13.44 -15.94 24.68
N THR A 460 13.87 -16.60 23.61
CA THR A 460 15.04 -17.49 23.61
C THR A 460 16.32 -16.74 23.24
N ASP A 461 16.29 -15.92 22.20
CA ASP A 461 17.48 -15.16 21.75
C ASP A 461 17.70 -13.87 22.57
N LEU A 462 16.62 -13.34 23.14
CA LEU A 462 16.63 -12.20 24.06
C LEU A 462 15.92 -12.57 25.38
N PRO A 463 16.50 -13.48 26.18
CA PRO A 463 15.91 -13.89 27.45
C PRO A 463 16.04 -12.77 28.49
N VAL A 464 15.13 -12.78 29.45
CA VAL A 464 15.10 -11.83 30.58
C VAL A 464 15.67 -12.47 31.84
N ARG A 465 16.20 -11.65 32.76
CA ARG A 465 16.60 -12.11 34.09
C ARG A 465 15.39 -12.22 35.01
N ASP A 466 15.12 -13.44 35.48
CA ASP A 466 13.92 -13.76 36.27
C ASP A 466 13.82 -12.94 37.57
N ASP A 467 14.95 -12.67 38.23
CA ASP A 467 14.98 -11.84 39.45
C ASP A 467 14.48 -10.41 39.24
N LEU A 468 14.87 -9.78 38.12
CA LEU A 468 14.42 -8.43 37.81
C LEU A 468 12.93 -8.42 37.44
N VAL A 469 12.46 -9.45 36.71
CA VAL A 469 11.03 -9.61 36.38
C VAL A 469 10.19 -9.82 37.64
N ASN A 470 10.68 -10.59 38.61
CA ASN A 470 10.00 -10.75 39.89
C ASN A 470 9.97 -9.44 40.70
N LEU A 471 11.08 -8.71 40.79
CA LEU A 471 11.13 -7.42 41.49
C LEU A 471 10.20 -6.38 40.84
N LEU A 472 10.13 -6.35 39.51
CA LEU A 472 9.17 -5.55 38.75
C LEU A 472 7.73 -5.92 39.13
N TRP A 473 7.41 -7.22 39.12
CA TRP A 473 6.10 -7.71 39.52
C TRP A 473 5.78 -7.29 40.96
N CYS A 474 6.71 -7.50 41.90
CA CYS A 474 6.54 -7.12 43.30
C CYS A 474 6.29 -5.63 43.45
N HIS A 475 7.09 -4.79 42.78
CA HIS A 475 6.94 -3.34 42.82
C HIS A 475 5.56 -2.90 42.37
N GLN A 476 5.10 -3.41 41.22
CA GLN A 476 3.82 -3.00 40.63
C GLN A 476 2.63 -3.52 41.44
N ASN A 477 2.65 -4.79 41.83
CA ASN A 477 1.50 -5.47 42.43
C ASN A 477 1.42 -5.35 43.95
N LEU A 478 2.55 -5.08 44.62
CA LEU A 478 2.60 -4.79 46.05
C LEU A 478 2.70 -3.28 46.30
N HIS A 479 2.66 -2.46 45.24
CA HIS A 479 2.57 -1.01 45.32
C HIS A 479 3.64 -0.34 46.17
N PHE A 480 4.91 -0.69 45.96
CA PHE A 480 6.03 -0.23 46.79
C PHE A 480 5.98 1.29 47.04
N LYS A 481 5.70 2.11 46.03
CA LYS A 481 5.77 3.57 46.18
C LYS A 481 4.49 4.27 46.67
N ASP A 482 3.47 3.56 47.16
CA ASP A 482 2.25 4.22 47.69
C ASP A 482 2.43 4.89 49.06
N GLY A 483 3.59 4.70 49.70
CA GLY A 483 3.97 5.44 50.89
C GLY A 483 5.48 5.51 51.03
N ALA A 484 5.96 6.35 51.94
CA ALA A 484 7.38 6.48 52.23
C ALA A 484 7.98 5.15 52.68
N TYR A 485 9.28 4.97 52.41
CA TYR A 485 10.01 3.86 52.99
C TYR A 485 10.54 4.21 54.39
N LYS A 486 10.85 3.18 55.18
CA LYS A 486 11.70 3.27 56.37
C LYS A 486 12.68 2.10 56.41
N VAL A 487 13.74 2.22 57.18
CA VAL A 487 14.75 1.16 57.38
C VAL A 487 14.60 0.60 58.80
N PRO A 488 13.74 -0.42 59.01
CA PRO A 488 13.54 -0.99 60.33
C PRO A 488 14.70 -1.86 60.83
N TYR A 489 15.59 -2.31 59.94
CA TYR A 489 16.74 -3.12 60.32
C TYR A 489 17.91 -2.92 59.34
N SER A 490 19.11 -2.80 59.90
CA SER A 490 20.36 -2.77 59.14
C SER A 490 21.50 -3.37 59.95
N SER A 491 22.27 -4.26 59.35
CA SER A 491 23.54 -4.79 59.85
C SER A 491 24.56 -4.81 58.71
N ALA A 492 25.73 -5.44 58.94
CA ALA A 492 26.75 -5.60 57.91
C ALA A 492 26.16 -6.27 56.65
N ASP A 493 25.62 -7.48 56.82
CA ASP A 493 25.15 -8.31 55.69
C ASP A 493 23.62 -8.33 55.47
N HIS A 494 22.82 -7.59 56.26
CA HIS A 494 21.36 -7.61 56.09
C HIS A 494 20.75 -6.22 56.25
N LEU A 495 20.09 -5.77 55.20
CA LEU A 495 19.31 -4.55 55.17
C LEU A 495 17.85 -4.91 54.91
N VAL A 496 16.93 -4.37 55.71
CA VAL A 496 15.49 -4.52 55.48
C VAL A 496 14.87 -3.14 55.32
N ILE A 497 14.11 -2.96 54.24
CA ILE A 497 13.38 -1.73 53.92
C ILE A 497 11.88 -2.03 53.96
N GLU A 498 11.12 -1.26 54.73
CA GLU A 498 9.66 -1.34 54.77
C GLU A 498 9.02 -0.24 53.92
N ARG A 499 8.02 -0.59 53.10
CA ARG A 499 7.19 0.35 52.32
C ARG A 499 5.82 0.55 52.96
N SER A 500 5.70 1.35 54.02
CA SER A 500 4.41 1.78 54.60
C SER A 500 3.35 0.67 54.72
N THR A 501 3.65 -0.47 55.34
CA THR A 501 2.76 -1.65 55.44
C THR A 501 2.30 -2.27 54.10
N LYS A 502 3.09 -2.10 53.04
CA LYS A 502 2.87 -2.75 51.74
C LYS A 502 3.79 -3.96 51.56
N ALA A 503 5.07 -3.79 51.84
CA ALA A 503 6.07 -4.84 51.77
C ALA A 503 7.28 -4.55 52.66
N LEU A 504 7.97 -5.61 53.08
CA LEU A 504 9.30 -5.63 53.68
C LEU A 504 10.25 -6.27 52.66
N ILE A 505 11.25 -5.52 52.20
CA ILE A 505 12.24 -5.97 51.22
C ILE A 505 13.52 -6.24 51.98
N GLY A 506 13.94 -7.50 52.03
CA GLY A 506 15.21 -7.91 52.61
C GLY A 506 16.29 -7.96 51.54
N ILE A 507 17.48 -7.45 51.87
CA ILE A 507 18.67 -7.41 51.01
C ILE A 507 19.82 -8.05 51.77
N ASN A 508 20.49 -9.00 51.13
CA ASN A 508 21.64 -9.74 51.64
C ASN A 508 22.72 -9.78 50.57
N ASP A 509 23.93 -9.34 50.92
CA ASP A 509 25.08 -9.30 50.03
C ASP A 509 26.10 -10.42 50.31
N ASN A 510 25.86 -11.21 51.36
CA ASN A 510 26.68 -12.35 51.73
C ASN A 510 26.58 -13.47 50.68
N TRP A 511 27.71 -14.10 50.39
CA TRP A 511 27.79 -15.10 49.33
C TRP A 511 27.01 -16.38 49.64
N ASN A 512 27.10 -16.91 50.87
CA ASN A 512 26.62 -18.25 51.21
C ASN A 512 25.79 -18.32 52.50
N THR A 513 25.69 -17.22 53.25
CA THR A 513 24.98 -17.18 54.53
C THR A 513 23.60 -16.56 54.38
N TRP A 514 22.57 -17.26 54.86
CA TRP A 514 21.23 -16.72 55.01
C TRP A 514 21.18 -15.69 56.12
N GLN A 515 20.41 -14.63 55.93
CA GLN A 515 20.18 -13.61 56.94
C GLN A 515 18.73 -13.69 57.41
N SER A 516 18.52 -14.06 58.67
CA SER A 516 17.20 -14.18 59.30
C SER A 516 17.21 -13.36 60.59
N ASN A 517 16.43 -12.28 60.61
CA ASN A 517 16.33 -11.40 61.76
C ASN A 517 14.87 -11.04 62.03
N ASP A 518 14.53 -10.84 63.30
CA ASP A 518 13.25 -10.25 63.68
C ASP A 518 13.34 -8.73 63.54
N VAL A 519 12.45 -8.18 62.71
CA VAL A 519 12.48 -6.80 62.25
C VAL A 519 11.26 -6.05 62.76
N GLU A 520 11.48 -4.87 63.33
CA GLU A 520 10.39 -4.00 63.77
C GLU A 520 9.53 -3.59 62.57
N THR A 521 8.20 -3.57 62.70
CA THR A 521 7.34 -3.28 61.56
C THR A 521 6.08 -2.49 61.89
N ASP A 522 5.55 -1.72 60.93
CA ASP A 522 4.28 -1.01 61.10
C ASP A 522 3.06 -1.90 60.86
N PHE A 523 3.24 -3.07 60.24
CA PHE A 523 2.15 -4.02 60.03
C PHE A 523 1.42 -4.35 61.35
N ALA A 524 0.10 -4.58 61.28
CA ALA A 524 -0.67 -4.92 62.47
C ALA A 524 -0.27 -6.31 63.00
N VAL A 525 -0.31 -6.48 64.34
CA VAL A 525 -0.13 -7.80 64.96
C VAL A 525 -1.15 -8.78 64.37
N ASN A 526 -0.72 -10.03 64.16
CA ASN A 526 -1.44 -11.09 63.46
C ASN A 526 -1.55 -10.93 61.93
N THR A 527 -0.94 -9.90 61.33
CA THR A 527 -0.82 -9.87 59.86
C THR A 527 0.07 -11.03 59.41
N GLN A 528 -0.42 -11.83 58.47
CA GLN A 528 0.34 -12.92 57.86
C GLN A 528 1.05 -12.41 56.61
N LEU A 529 2.37 -12.51 56.59
CA LEU A 529 3.22 -12.11 55.47
C LEU A 529 3.80 -13.34 54.76
N LYS A 530 3.82 -13.31 53.44
CA LYS A 530 4.42 -14.31 52.54
C LYS A 530 5.55 -13.64 51.76
N ASP A 531 6.60 -14.42 51.47
CA ASP A 531 7.66 -14.01 50.54
C ASP A 531 7.24 -14.16 49.08
N TYR A 532 7.01 -13.04 48.40
CA TYR A 532 6.67 -12.93 46.99
C TYR A 532 7.88 -13.00 46.04
N SER A 533 9.11 -12.97 46.57
CA SER A 533 10.28 -13.38 45.78
C SER A 533 10.29 -14.89 45.51
N GLY A 534 9.64 -15.69 46.37
CA GLY A 534 9.67 -17.14 46.29
C GLY A 534 10.95 -17.79 46.80
N ALA A 535 11.93 -17.01 47.29
CA ALA A 535 13.17 -17.54 47.87
C ALA A 535 12.90 -18.48 49.07
N ASN A 536 11.88 -18.16 49.87
CA ASN A 536 11.45 -18.90 51.05
C ASN A 536 10.30 -19.90 50.79
N GLY A 537 9.96 -20.16 49.52
CA GLY A 537 8.92 -21.13 49.15
C GLY A 537 7.52 -20.72 49.62
N SER A 538 6.88 -21.57 50.43
CA SER A 538 5.52 -21.34 50.96
C SER A 538 5.50 -20.80 52.39
N ALA A 539 6.64 -20.34 52.91
CA ALA A 539 6.75 -19.80 54.25
C ALA A 539 5.81 -18.60 54.46
N VAL A 540 5.14 -18.60 55.61
CA VAL A 540 4.30 -17.48 56.08
C VAL A 540 4.78 -17.11 57.48
N HIS A 541 5.12 -15.85 57.68
CA HIS A 541 5.49 -15.29 58.98
C HIS A 541 4.38 -14.38 59.49
N THR A 542 4.05 -14.50 60.76
CA THR A 542 2.98 -13.71 61.40
C THR A 542 3.61 -12.62 62.24
N VAL A 543 3.13 -11.38 62.07
CA VAL A 543 3.56 -10.24 62.88
C VAL A 543 3.15 -10.47 64.33
N TYR A 544 4.09 -10.36 65.27
CA TYR A 544 3.87 -10.60 66.70
C TYR A 544 4.23 -9.36 67.53
N LEU A 545 3.76 -9.31 68.79
CA LEU A 545 4.10 -8.25 69.73
C LEU A 545 5.31 -8.68 70.58
N GLY A 546 6.38 -7.91 70.53
CA GLY A 546 7.58 -8.11 71.33
C GLY A 546 7.39 -7.70 72.80
N ASN A 547 8.31 -8.14 73.66
CA ASN A 547 8.29 -7.84 75.09
C ASN A 547 8.52 -6.35 75.43
N ASP A 548 9.03 -5.58 74.47
CA ASP A 548 9.21 -4.13 74.53
C ASP A 548 7.98 -3.34 74.05
N GLY A 549 6.90 -4.04 73.69
CA GLY A 549 5.65 -3.45 73.19
C GLY A 549 5.69 -3.06 71.70
N LYS A 550 6.77 -3.37 70.98
CA LYS A 550 6.89 -3.13 69.53
C LYS A 550 6.43 -4.36 68.74
N LYS A 551 6.18 -4.18 67.44
CA LYS A 551 5.69 -5.24 66.55
C LYS A 551 6.83 -5.76 65.72
N TYR A 552 6.95 -7.09 65.62
CA TYR A 552 8.05 -7.74 64.92
C TYR A 552 7.56 -8.79 63.95
N VAL A 553 8.34 -9.02 62.91
CA VAL A 553 8.19 -10.18 62.03
C VAL A 553 9.58 -10.65 61.60
N ASN A 554 9.74 -11.97 61.47
CA ASN A 554 10.97 -12.53 60.94
C ASN A 554 11.07 -12.25 59.44
N VAL A 555 12.18 -11.67 59.01
CA VAL A 555 12.51 -11.48 57.60
C VAL A 555 13.71 -12.37 57.29
N ASN A 556 13.49 -13.39 56.45
CA ASN A 556 14.54 -14.30 56.02
C ASN A 556 14.94 -14.03 54.56
N THR A 557 16.21 -13.73 54.34
CA THR A 557 16.76 -13.29 53.05
C THR A 557 17.87 -14.22 52.58
N PRO A 558 17.78 -14.78 51.35
CA PRO A 558 18.73 -15.75 50.83
C PRO A 558 20.13 -15.17 50.59
N PRO A 559 21.18 -16.01 50.60
CA PRO A 559 22.50 -15.61 50.12
C PRO A 559 22.54 -15.38 48.61
N CYS A 560 23.65 -14.83 48.10
CA CYS A 560 23.82 -14.51 46.68
C CYS A 560 24.20 -15.72 45.79
N ASN A 561 24.59 -16.87 46.34
CA ASN A 561 25.05 -18.04 45.57
C ASN A 561 24.00 -18.75 44.70
N GLY A 562 22.72 -18.32 44.71
CA GLY A 562 21.65 -18.91 43.90
C GLY A 562 21.16 -20.28 44.38
N THR A 563 21.48 -20.68 45.62
CA THR A 563 21.00 -21.95 46.20
C THR A 563 19.57 -21.89 46.72
N ALA A 564 18.97 -20.70 46.80
CA ALA A 564 17.58 -20.53 47.20
C ALA A 564 16.61 -21.07 46.12
N LEU A 565 15.35 -21.27 46.53
CA LEU A 565 14.30 -21.69 45.60
C LEU A 565 14.16 -20.71 44.44
N GLN A 566 13.82 -21.21 43.26
CA GLN A 566 13.77 -20.46 42.00
C GLN A 566 15.11 -19.81 41.59
N GLY A 567 16.22 -20.16 42.25
CA GLY A 567 17.53 -19.59 41.97
C GLY A 567 17.73 -18.16 42.46
N ARG A 568 16.86 -17.66 43.37
CA ARG A 568 16.91 -16.30 43.94
C ARG A 568 18.25 -16.01 44.62
N ARG A 569 18.70 -14.75 44.53
CA ARG A 569 20.02 -14.32 45.01
C ARG A 569 19.91 -13.03 45.80
N GLY A 570 20.22 -13.07 47.09
CA GLY A 570 20.45 -11.84 47.88
C GLY A 570 19.23 -10.94 48.14
N TYR A 571 18.00 -11.36 47.85
CA TYR A 571 16.79 -10.59 48.17
C TYR A 571 15.59 -11.45 48.57
N SER A 572 14.68 -10.87 49.36
CA SER A 572 13.35 -11.41 49.67
C SER A 572 12.30 -10.28 49.72
N VAL A 573 11.03 -10.59 49.47
CA VAL A 573 9.95 -9.58 49.47
C VAL A 573 8.75 -10.09 50.26
N TRP A 574 8.62 -9.68 51.51
CA TRP A 574 7.55 -10.10 52.40
C TRP A 574 6.38 -9.12 52.37
N ALA A 575 5.19 -9.59 52.01
CA ALA A 575 3.97 -8.77 51.97
C ALA A 575 2.75 -9.58 52.45
N PRO A 576 1.62 -8.94 52.80
CA PRO A 576 0.43 -9.65 53.27
C PRO A 576 0.03 -10.78 52.32
N VAL A 577 -0.43 -11.91 52.86
CA VAL A 577 -0.95 -13.01 52.03
C VAL A 577 -2.11 -12.55 51.13
N GLY A 578 -2.25 -13.16 49.95
CA GLY A 578 -3.38 -12.94 49.05
C GLY A 578 -3.17 -11.89 47.95
N GLN A 579 -1.94 -11.40 47.72
CA GLN A 579 -1.62 -10.46 46.62
C GLN A 579 -1.34 -11.15 45.27
N ASP A 580 -1.43 -12.47 45.19
CA ASP A 580 -1.03 -13.26 44.01
C ASP A 580 -1.84 -12.95 42.74
N ASN A 581 -3.06 -12.41 42.90
CA ASN A 581 -3.97 -12.09 41.79
C ASN A 581 -4.06 -10.58 41.50
N ASN A 582 -3.18 -9.75 42.07
CA ASN A 582 -3.15 -8.35 41.72
C ASN A 582 -2.70 -8.23 40.25
N GLY A 583 -3.44 -7.41 39.49
CA GLY A 583 -3.12 -7.11 38.11
C GLY A 583 -2.45 -5.74 38.01
N PHE A 584 -1.36 -5.67 37.26
CA PHE A 584 -0.80 -4.39 36.84
C PHE A 584 -1.70 -3.78 35.76
N VAL A 585 -2.23 -2.59 36.03
CA VAL A 585 -2.97 -1.79 35.06
C VAL A 585 -2.15 -0.54 34.79
N PRO A 586 -1.62 -0.35 33.56
CA PRO A 586 -0.87 0.86 33.24
C PRO A 586 -1.73 2.10 33.44
N ALA A 587 -1.16 3.15 34.02
CA ALA A 587 -1.86 4.41 34.29
C ALA A 587 -2.15 5.23 33.01
N ARG A 588 -1.42 4.92 31.92
CA ARG A 588 -1.38 5.74 30.71
C ARG A 588 -2.44 5.32 29.68
N PHE A 589 -3.16 6.29 29.13
CA PHE A 589 -4.17 6.06 28.08
C PHE A 589 -3.56 5.56 26.77
N THR A 590 -4.30 4.70 26.06
CA THR A 590 -3.83 4.01 24.85
C THR A 590 -3.76 4.89 23.60
N ALA A 591 -4.52 5.98 23.55
CA ALA A 591 -4.50 6.91 22.42
C ALA A 591 -3.25 7.81 22.49
N THR A 592 -2.75 8.20 21.32
CA THR A 592 -1.68 9.19 21.17
C THR A 592 -2.22 10.45 20.50
N THR A 593 -1.59 11.59 20.76
CA THR A 593 -1.82 12.84 20.03
C THR A 593 -0.49 13.39 19.54
N GLN A 594 -0.45 13.80 18.26
CA GLN A 594 0.72 14.34 17.57
C GLN A 594 0.32 15.57 16.76
N GLU A 595 1.16 16.62 16.75
CA GLU A 595 0.90 17.89 16.07
C GLU A 595 2.08 18.32 15.19
N TRP A 596 1.83 18.44 13.88
CA TRP A 596 2.78 18.93 12.90
C TRP A 596 2.61 20.43 12.69
N GLU A 597 3.73 21.14 12.68
CA GLU A 597 3.79 22.54 12.29
C GLU A 597 4.23 22.66 10.83
N MET A 598 3.36 23.20 9.97
CA MET A 598 3.61 23.39 8.55
C MET A 598 4.27 24.75 8.31
N ALA A 599 5.58 24.83 8.50
CA ALA A 599 6.38 26.04 8.34
C ALA A 599 7.52 25.82 7.34
N ASP A 600 7.99 26.86 6.64
CA ASP A 600 9.05 26.72 5.63
C ASP A 600 10.43 26.40 6.23
N ASP A 601 10.61 26.69 7.52
CA ASP A 601 11.79 26.30 8.27
C ASP A 601 11.70 24.87 8.81
N LEU A 602 10.56 24.20 8.66
CA LEU A 602 10.31 22.82 9.08
C LEU A 602 9.88 21.98 7.88
N GLY A 603 10.82 21.16 7.41
CA GLY A 603 10.62 20.26 6.28
C GLY A 603 11.71 20.44 5.25
N ASP A 604 11.67 19.65 4.18
CA ASP A 604 12.70 19.70 3.16
C ASP A 604 12.13 19.18 1.84
N LEU A 605 12.38 19.91 0.74
CA LEU A 605 12.02 19.51 -0.61
C LEU A 605 13.00 18.52 -1.23
N ASN A 606 14.12 18.21 -0.55
CA ASN A 606 15.11 17.30 -1.08
C ASN A 606 14.51 15.95 -1.46
N CYS A 607 14.95 15.39 -2.58
CA CYS A 607 14.40 14.13 -3.10
C CYS A 607 14.77 12.91 -2.26
N GLN A 608 15.72 13.03 -1.33
CA GLN A 608 16.07 11.99 -0.37
C GLN A 608 15.37 12.20 0.99
N SER A 609 14.76 13.36 1.22
CA SER A 609 14.00 13.67 2.44
C SER A 609 12.60 13.06 2.39
N LEU A 610 11.94 12.96 3.55
CA LEU A 610 10.56 12.49 3.61
C LEU A 610 9.57 13.49 3.00
N GLY A 611 9.96 14.75 2.82
CA GLY A 611 9.12 15.79 2.22
C GLY A 611 8.07 16.39 3.16
N GLN A 612 8.17 16.12 4.46
CA GLN A 612 7.17 16.49 5.46
C GLN A 612 7.34 17.95 5.90
N GLY A 613 6.25 18.70 6.04
CA GLY A 613 6.26 20.10 6.46
C GLY A 613 6.21 21.09 5.28
N GLY A 614 6.75 22.29 5.48
CA GLY A 614 6.67 23.42 4.55
C GLY A 614 5.39 24.23 4.72
N ARG A 615 5.48 25.57 4.67
CA ARG A 615 4.29 26.42 4.66
C ARG A 615 3.51 26.14 3.36
N LEU A 616 2.21 26.41 3.38
CA LEU A 616 1.41 26.32 2.15
C LEU A 616 1.87 27.36 1.12
N PRO A 617 2.05 26.99 -0.15
CA PRO A 617 2.55 27.93 -1.17
C PRO A 617 1.55 29.05 -1.46
N ASP A 618 2.07 30.24 -1.78
CA ASP A 618 1.25 31.34 -2.29
C ASP A 618 0.64 30.99 -3.65
N ASN A 619 -0.62 31.37 -3.85
CA ASN A 619 -1.34 31.28 -5.12
C ASN A 619 -1.29 29.86 -5.74
N SER A 620 -1.41 28.84 -4.88
CA SER A 620 -1.26 27.45 -5.30
C SER A 620 -2.11 26.51 -4.44
N THR A 621 -2.72 25.52 -5.08
CA THR A 621 -3.48 24.43 -4.44
C THR A 621 -2.65 23.15 -4.30
N ASN A 622 -1.34 23.23 -4.52
CA ASN A 622 -0.42 22.11 -4.36
C ASN A 622 -0.47 21.58 -2.93
N ARG A 623 -0.36 20.25 -2.80
CA ARG A 623 -0.54 19.55 -1.53
C ARG A 623 0.80 19.43 -0.81
N ARG A 624 0.88 19.94 0.41
CA ARG A 624 1.99 19.67 1.33
C ARG A 624 1.75 18.36 2.07
N LEU A 625 2.80 17.54 2.16
CA LEU A 625 2.79 16.35 3.01
C LEU A 625 2.98 16.78 4.45
N VAL A 626 2.05 16.43 5.32
CA VAL A 626 2.13 16.70 6.75
C VAL A 626 3.02 15.64 7.41
N GLY A 627 2.71 14.36 7.16
CA GLY A 627 3.40 13.21 7.73
C GLY A 627 2.52 11.96 7.67
N LYS A 628 2.95 10.88 8.32
CA LYS A 628 2.18 9.63 8.42
C LYS A 628 1.87 9.27 9.86
N ILE A 629 0.78 8.53 10.04
CA ILE A 629 0.37 7.93 11.32
C ILE A 629 0.09 6.44 11.12
N TYR A 630 0.29 5.63 12.15
CA TYR A 630 0.03 4.18 12.10
C TYR A 630 -1.18 3.82 12.96
N ALA A 631 -2.34 3.69 12.33
CA ALA A 631 -3.63 3.59 13.03
C ALA A 631 -4.17 2.16 13.05
N GLN A 632 -4.86 1.80 14.13
CA GLN A 632 -5.56 0.52 14.28
C GLN A 632 -6.92 0.52 13.55
N ALA A 633 -7.25 -0.58 12.88
CA ALA A 633 -8.57 -0.80 12.30
C ALA A 633 -9.69 -0.66 13.36
N GLY A 634 -10.79 -0.02 12.99
CA GLY A 634 -11.97 0.14 13.84
C GLY A 634 -11.83 1.13 14.99
N GLN A 635 -10.65 1.74 15.20
CA GLN A 635 -10.45 2.79 16.19
C GLN A 635 -10.65 4.17 15.57
N PRO A 636 -11.28 5.12 16.28
CA PRO A 636 -11.47 6.47 15.75
C PRO A 636 -10.13 7.23 15.65
N LEU A 637 -9.94 7.90 14.52
CA LEU A 637 -8.94 8.94 14.29
C LEU A 637 -9.67 10.28 14.25
N THR A 638 -9.21 11.24 15.06
CA THR A 638 -9.58 12.66 14.91
C THR A 638 -8.39 13.41 14.33
N TYR A 639 -8.62 14.21 13.30
CA TYR A 639 -7.61 15.09 12.71
C TYR A 639 -8.13 16.52 12.68
N GLU A 640 -7.26 17.46 13.04
CA GLU A 640 -7.60 18.86 13.23
C GLU A 640 -6.62 19.74 12.46
N LEU A 641 -7.12 20.84 11.91
CA LEU A 641 -6.33 21.82 11.16
C LEU A 641 -6.54 23.21 11.76
N TYR A 642 -5.44 23.90 12.03
CA TYR A 642 -5.42 25.25 12.58
C TYR A 642 -4.64 26.18 11.65
N PRO A 643 -5.32 27.01 10.84
CA PRO A 643 -4.67 28.04 10.03
C PRO A 643 -4.01 29.10 10.93
N GLU A 644 -2.85 29.63 10.52
CA GLU A 644 -2.21 30.77 11.21
C GLU A 644 -3.05 32.05 11.08
N ALA A 645 -3.74 32.24 9.96
CA ALA A 645 -4.60 33.40 9.70
C ALA A 645 -6.08 32.99 9.56
N PRO A 646 -6.76 32.65 10.67
CA PRO A 646 -8.13 32.17 10.65
C PRO A 646 -9.14 33.28 10.30
N ASN A 647 -10.31 32.90 9.77
CA ASN A 647 -11.44 33.78 9.41
C ASN A 647 -11.10 34.85 8.37
N THR A 648 -10.15 34.57 7.47
CA THR A 648 -9.73 35.50 6.40
C THR A 648 -10.41 35.20 5.07
N GLY A 649 -11.31 34.21 4.99
CA GLY A 649 -11.86 33.68 3.75
C GLY A 649 -10.88 32.78 2.98
N ARG A 650 -9.66 32.58 3.47
CA ARG A 650 -8.61 31.76 2.84
C ARG A 650 -8.68 30.32 3.33
N SER A 651 -9.66 29.57 2.84
CA SER A 651 -9.92 28.21 3.29
C SER A 651 -8.81 27.22 2.90
N LEU A 652 -8.46 26.36 3.85
CA LEU A 652 -7.53 25.24 3.71
C LEU A 652 -8.28 23.90 3.72
N THR A 653 -7.69 22.86 3.13
CA THR A 653 -8.17 21.47 3.20
C THR A 653 -7.11 20.58 3.82
N ILE A 654 -7.49 19.78 4.82
CA ILE A 654 -6.72 18.62 5.32
C ILE A 654 -7.38 17.34 4.81
N GLY A 655 -6.57 16.40 4.31
CA GLY A 655 -7.03 15.08 3.86
C GLY A 655 -6.24 13.95 4.50
N VAL A 656 -6.93 12.85 4.75
CA VAL A 656 -6.40 11.54 5.16
C VAL A 656 -6.39 10.63 3.94
N TYR A 657 -5.25 10.02 3.66
CA TYR A 657 -5.04 9.17 2.48
C TYR A 657 -4.47 7.81 2.90
N ASP A 658 -4.67 6.79 2.06
CA ASP A 658 -3.88 5.55 2.16
C ASP A 658 -2.50 5.71 1.50
N LEU A 659 -1.65 4.68 1.60
CA LEU A 659 -0.33 4.65 0.96
C LEU A 659 -0.41 4.61 -0.58
N GLN A 660 -1.57 4.26 -1.15
CA GLN A 660 -1.83 4.27 -2.59
C GLN A 660 -2.30 5.65 -3.08
N GLY A 661 -2.34 6.65 -2.19
CA GLY A 661 -2.73 8.01 -2.50
C GLY A 661 -4.24 8.19 -2.71
N ASN A 662 -5.07 7.21 -2.36
CA ASN A 662 -6.53 7.36 -2.36
C ASN A 662 -6.95 8.26 -1.20
N LEU A 663 -7.85 9.20 -1.48
CA LEU A 663 -8.44 10.04 -0.43
C LEU A 663 -9.48 9.22 0.35
N LEU A 664 -9.31 9.14 1.66
CA LEU A 664 -10.18 8.40 2.58
C LEU A 664 -11.17 9.31 3.32
N SER A 665 -10.68 10.47 3.75
CA SER A 665 -11.47 11.49 4.45
C SER A 665 -10.86 12.86 4.24
N SER A 666 -11.67 13.92 4.24
CA SER A 666 -11.17 15.30 4.17
C SER A 666 -12.05 16.24 4.98
N ALA A 667 -11.47 17.38 5.35
CA ALA A 667 -12.21 18.49 5.94
C ALA A 667 -11.59 19.81 5.47
N ALA A 668 -12.41 20.84 5.31
CA ALA A 668 -11.98 22.15 4.83
C ALA A 668 -12.68 23.30 5.55
N GLY A 669 -11.99 24.42 5.68
CA GLY A 669 -12.48 25.63 6.35
C GLY A 669 -11.40 26.71 6.41
N ASP A 670 -11.78 27.94 6.73
CA ASP A 670 -10.86 29.07 6.92
C ASP A 670 -10.65 29.42 8.40
N ALA A 671 -11.27 28.66 9.30
CA ALA A 671 -11.01 28.64 10.74
C ALA A 671 -10.49 27.26 11.17
N SER A 672 -10.47 26.97 12.48
CA SER A 672 -10.14 25.62 12.96
C SER A 672 -11.14 24.59 12.43
N VAL A 673 -10.61 23.50 11.86
CA VAL A 673 -11.42 22.42 11.26
C VAL A 673 -11.13 21.12 12.00
N ILE A 674 -12.17 20.33 12.24
CA ILE A 674 -12.07 18.99 12.84
C ILE A 674 -12.70 17.99 11.87
N GLY A 675 -12.00 16.89 11.61
CA GLY A 675 -12.53 15.75 10.89
C GLY A 675 -12.29 14.45 11.66
N THR A 676 -13.09 13.44 11.36
CA THR A 676 -12.99 12.11 11.96
C THR A 676 -12.94 11.05 10.88
N TYR A 677 -12.18 10.00 11.10
CA TYR A 677 -12.12 8.83 10.22
C TYR A 677 -11.96 7.56 11.05
N THR A 678 -12.58 6.46 10.63
CA THR A 678 -12.38 5.15 11.26
C THR A 678 -11.73 4.23 10.24
N PRO A 679 -10.45 3.85 10.41
CA PRO A 679 -9.75 3.02 9.44
C PRO A 679 -10.39 1.64 9.32
N SER A 680 -10.63 1.17 8.10
CA SER A 680 -11.10 -0.20 7.84
C SER A 680 -10.00 -1.26 8.00
N THR A 681 -8.73 -0.84 7.88
CA THR A 681 -7.55 -1.69 7.99
C THR A 681 -6.51 -1.03 8.88
N THR A 682 -5.76 -1.84 9.64
CA THR A 682 -4.63 -1.37 10.44
C THR A 682 -3.48 -1.05 9.50
N GLY A 683 -2.85 0.11 9.66
CA GLY A 683 -1.70 0.49 8.84
C GLY A 683 -1.42 1.97 8.79
N TRP A 684 -0.56 2.34 7.84
CA TRP A 684 -0.19 3.73 7.61
C TRP A 684 -1.32 4.52 6.94
N LEU A 685 -1.57 5.71 7.48
CA LEU A 685 -2.36 6.75 6.85
C LEU A 685 -1.47 7.98 6.62
N VAL A 686 -1.71 8.70 5.53
CA VAL A 686 -0.94 9.87 5.13
C VAL A 686 -1.81 11.12 5.31
N LEU A 687 -1.28 12.15 5.96
CA LEU A 687 -1.93 13.44 6.13
C LEU A 687 -1.37 14.46 5.13
N LYS A 688 -2.24 15.16 4.40
CA LYS A 688 -1.83 16.18 3.42
C LYS A 688 -2.72 17.42 3.50
N VAL A 689 -2.13 18.60 3.38
CA VAL A 689 -2.83 19.89 3.48
C VAL A 689 -2.62 20.74 2.23
N ARG A 690 -3.61 21.54 1.85
CA ARG A 690 -3.52 22.50 0.72
C ARG A 690 -4.43 23.71 0.89
N ASN A 691 -4.20 24.77 0.11
CA ASN A 691 -5.21 25.80 -0.13
C ASN A 691 -6.36 25.22 -0.96
N THR A 692 -7.57 25.75 -0.74
CA THR A 692 -8.76 25.40 -1.55
C THR A 692 -8.80 26.11 -2.90
N ALA A 693 -8.13 27.26 -3.05
CA ALA A 693 -8.08 28.05 -4.28
C ALA A 693 -6.65 28.49 -4.62
N ALA A 694 -6.34 28.55 -5.92
CA ALA A 694 -5.03 28.96 -6.45
C ALA A 694 -4.81 30.49 -6.39
N THR A 695 -5.75 31.26 -5.85
CA THR A 695 -5.66 32.71 -5.68
C THR A 695 -5.36 33.12 -4.23
N TYR A 696 -5.31 32.16 -3.30
CA TYR A 696 -5.09 32.45 -1.90
C TYR A 696 -3.60 32.57 -1.60
N ALA A 697 -3.24 33.60 -0.82
CA ALA A 697 -1.93 33.68 -0.22
C ALA A 697 -1.73 32.49 0.74
N GLY A 698 -0.52 31.95 0.70
CA GLY A 698 -0.06 30.87 1.54
C GLY A 698 0.09 31.32 2.99
N GLN A 699 0.05 30.35 3.89
CA GLN A 699 0.15 30.57 5.33
C GLN A 699 0.74 29.34 6.00
N ARG A 700 1.28 29.53 7.21
CA ARG A 700 1.55 28.40 8.10
C ARG A 700 0.24 27.82 8.61
N CYS A 701 0.28 26.55 9.01
CA CYS A 701 -0.83 25.92 9.72
C CYS A 701 -0.30 24.82 10.64
N PHE A 702 -1.14 24.38 11.56
CA PHE A 702 -0.85 23.25 12.45
C PHE A 702 -1.85 22.15 12.18
N VAL A 703 -1.36 20.92 12.08
CA VAL A 703 -2.19 19.73 11.89
C VAL A 703 -2.03 18.85 13.11
N LYS A 704 -3.10 18.50 13.79
CA LYS A 704 -3.08 17.66 14.99
C LYS A 704 -3.87 16.39 14.73
N ALA A 705 -3.33 15.23 15.11
CA ALA A 705 -4.01 13.94 14.98
C ALA A 705 -4.03 13.21 16.32
N THR A 706 -5.21 12.74 16.72
CA THR A 706 -5.41 11.89 17.90
C THR A 706 -5.95 10.54 17.44
N TYR A 707 -5.22 9.46 17.74
CA TYR A 707 -5.50 8.12 17.23
C TYR A 707 -4.97 7.02 18.16
N THR A 708 -5.42 5.78 17.94
CA THR A 708 -4.89 4.59 18.61
C THR A 708 -4.15 3.72 17.59
N ALA A 709 -2.90 3.37 17.89
CA ALA A 709 -2.13 2.39 17.15
C ALA A 709 -2.42 0.96 17.66
N PRO A 710 -2.20 -0.10 16.86
CA PRO A 710 -2.26 -1.46 17.37
C PRO A 710 -1.19 -1.68 18.46
N ALA A 711 -1.52 -2.46 19.49
CA ALA A 711 -0.59 -2.77 20.57
C ALA A 711 0.58 -3.69 20.13
N ALA A 712 0.43 -4.45 19.04
CA ALA A 712 1.48 -5.28 18.47
C ALA A 712 1.59 -5.03 16.97
N VAL A 713 2.83 -4.90 16.48
CA VAL A 713 3.15 -4.64 15.08
C VAL A 713 4.29 -5.55 14.68
N ASP A 714 4.25 -6.11 13.48
CA ASP A 714 5.43 -6.68 12.82
C ASP A 714 5.96 -5.62 11.86
N THR A 715 7.09 -5.01 12.22
CA THR A 715 7.68 -3.93 11.44
C THR A 715 8.57 -4.44 10.31
N ARG A 716 8.92 -5.74 10.36
CA ARG A 716 9.73 -6.43 9.34
C ARG A 716 8.88 -7.05 8.26
N ALA A 717 7.61 -7.36 8.55
CA ALA A 717 6.64 -7.75 7.54
C ALA A 717 6.55 -6.65 6.48
N THR A 718 7.13 -6.90 5.31
CA THR A 718 7.09 -5.96 4.20
C THR A 718 5.68 -5.95 3.62
N PRO A 719 4.91 -4.86 3.70
CA PRO A 719 3.74 -4.74 2.86
C PRO A 719 4.24 -4.75 1.42
N ALA A 720 3.84 -5.73 0.62
CA ALA A 720 4.16 -5.78 -0.80
C ALA A 720 3.36 -4.69 -1.55
N THR A 721 3.65 -3.42 -1.29
CA THR A 721 3.09 -2.31 -2.02
C THR A 721 4.02 -1.99 -3.18
N THR A 722 3.50 -2.04 -4.40
CA THR A 722 4.23 -1.51 -5.55
C THR A 722 4.63 -0.05 -5.27
N PRO A 723 5.89 0.34 -5.51
CA PRO A 723 6.31 1.74 -5.42
C PRO A 723 5.36 2.66 -6.21
N LEU A 724 5.04 3.82 -5.65
CA LEU A 724 4.08 4.76 -6.21
C LEU A 724 4.67 6.17 -6.26
N ALA A 725 4.71 6.76 -7.45
CA ALA A 725 5.01 8.17 -7.68
C ALA A 725 3.71 8.97 -7.68
N ILE A 726 3.51 9.82 -6.67
CA ILE A 726 2.35 10.69 -6.54
C ILE A 726 2.77 12.12 -6.85
N TRP A 727 2.13 12.75 -7.84
CA TRP A 727 2.39 14.16 -8.13
C TRP A 727 1.85 15.08 -7.02
N THR A 728 2.69 15.99 -6.53
CA THR A 728 2.34 17.02 -5.55
C THR A 728 2.52 18.44 -6.07
N GLY A 729 3.40 18.64 -7.07
CA GLY A 729 3.79 19.96 -7.55
C GLY A 729 4.55 20.77 -6.49
N ASN A 730 5.13 20.11 -5.49
CA ASN A 730 5.62 20.75 -4.28
C ASN A 730 6.69 21.84 -4.50
N ASN A 731 7.45 21.79 -5.60
CA ASN A 731 8.42 22.82 -5.97
C ASN A 731 7.82 23.94 -6.84
N ASN A 732 6.48 24.07 -6.88
CA ASN A 732 5.75 25.09 -7.65
C ASN A 732 6.16 25.15 -9.14
N SER A 733 6.46 24.00 -9.73
CA SER A 733 6.77 23.88 -11.15
C SER A 733 6.00 22.72 -11.77
N ALA A 734 5.88 22.76 -13.10
CA ALA A 734 5.29 21.69 -13.89
C ALA A 734 6.34 20.64 -14.31
N ASP A 735 7.60 20.78 -13.91
CA ASP A 735 8.68 19.90 -14.37
C ASP A 735 8.52 18.49 -13.79
N GLY A 736 8.19 17.53 -14.66
CA GLY A 736 8.03 16.13 -14.32
C GLY A 736 9.34 15.40 -14.00
N ALA A 737 10.49 15.94 -14.40
CA ALA A 737 11.81 15.40 -14.07
C ALA A 737 12.32 15.86 -12.70
N ASP A 738 11.73 16.92 -12.14
CA ASP A 738 12.08 17.42 -10.82
C ASP A 738 11.42 16.55 -9.74
N CYS A 739 12.23 15.67 -9.13
CA CYS A 739 11.79 14.77 -8.06
C CYS A 739 11.14 15.48 -6.86
N ARG A 740 11.43 16.78 -6.65
CA ARG A 740 10.84 17.59 -5.59
C ARG A 740 9.33 17.83 -5.79
N ASN A 741 8.82 17.62 -7.00
CA ASN A 741 7.38 17.68 -7.31
C ASN A 741 6.65 16.36 -7.07
N TRP A 742 7.35 15.31 -6.65
CA TRP A 742 6.80 13.99 -6.38
C TRP A 742 6.90 13.68 -4.89
N GLU A 743 5.87 13.04 -4.35
CA GLU A 743 5.84 12.65 -2.93
C GLU A 743 7.05 11.76 -2.58
N SER A 744 7.76 12.10 -1.51
CA SER A 744 8.99 11.42 -1.06
C SER A 744 10.08 11.30 -2.14
N GLY A 745 10.08 12.18 -3.15
CA GLY A 745 11.10 12.19 -4.21
C GLY A 745 11.01 11.04 -5.21
N VAL A 746 9.94 10.23 -5.17
CA VAL A 746 9.80 9.04 -6.01
C VAL A 746 9.44 9.43 -7.45
N LEU A 747 10.40 9.30 -8.36
CA LEU A 747 10.18 9.52 -9.79
C LEU A 747 9.52 8.33 -10.48
N PRO A 748 8.77 8.56 -11.57
CA PRO A 748 8.31 7.50 -12.46
C PRO A 748 9.47 6.62 -12.96
N SER A 749 9.28 5.30 -12.90
CA SER A 749 10.16 4.31 -13.54
C SER A 749 9.37 3.05 -13.93
N ALA A 750 9.98 2.13 -14.68
CA ALA A 750 9.27 0.96 -15.24
C ALA A 750 8.61 0.03 -14.20
N GLY A 751 9.05 0.08 -12.93
CA GLY A 751 8.47 -0.69 -11.82
C GLY A 751 7.60 0.13 -10.85
N VAL A 752 7.40 1.41 -11.14
CA VAL A 752 6.71 2.38 -10.26
C VAL A 752 5.36 2.74 -10.87
N ASP A 753 4.29 2.62 -10.09
CA ASP A 753 2.98 3.16 -10.47
C ASP A 753 3.00 4.68 -10.39
N VAL A 754 2.25 5.35 -11.26
CA VAL A 754 2.15 6.80 -11.30
C VAL A 754 0.71 7.22 -11.06
N ARG A 755 0.51 8.15 -10.13
CA ARG A 755 -0.79 8.77 -9.87
C ARG A 755 -0.66 10.28 -10.00
N ILE A 756 -1.54 10.87 -10.81
CA ILE A 756 -1.67 12.32 -10.98
C ILE A 756 -2.97 12.78 -10.32
N PRO A 757 -2.90 13.36 -9.10
CA PRO A 757 -4.10 13.75 -8.38
C PRO A 757 -4.71 15.06 -8.87
N ALA A 758 -6.01 15.23 -8.61
CA ALA A 758 -6.73 16.45 -8.99
C ALA A 758 -6.42 17.68 -8.12
N GLY A 759 -6.54 18.86 -8.71
CA GLY A 759 -6.45 20.14 -8.00
C GLY A 759 -5.04 20.52 -7.57
N SER A 760 -4.03 20.14 -8.34
CA SER A 760 -2.69 20.75 -8.31
C SER A 760 -2.69 21.97 -9.24
N THR A 761 -2.11 23.10 -8.81
CA THR A 761 -2.01 24.31 -9.65
C THR A 761 -1.08 24.06 -10.83
N PHE A 762 0.02 23.35 -10.58
CA PHE A 762 0.96 22.96 -11.62
C PHE A 762 0.72 21.49 -11.96
N ALA A 763 0.23 21.24 -13.17
CA ALA A 763 0.11 19.91 -13.73
C ALA A 763 1.48 19.42 -14.22
N PRO A 764 1.81 18.13 -14.07
CA PRO A 764 3.08 17.59 -14.54
C PRO A 764 3.22 17.68 -16.06
N THR A 765 4.41 18.06 -16.51
CA THR A 765 4.88 18.01 -17.89
C THR A 765 6.07 17.07 -17.98
N LEU A 766 5.90 15.96 -18.70
CA LEU A 766 6.93 14.94 -18.90
C LEU A 766 7.73 15.24 -20.17
N GLY A 767 9.06 15.30 -20.05
CA GLY A 767 9.99 15.49 -21.16
C GLY A 767 10.93 14.29 -21.34
N GLY A 768 11.43 14.06 -22.56
CA GLY A 768 12.34 12.95 -22.87
C GLY A 768 11.64 11.59 -22.88
N LEU A 769 12.34 10.53 -22.45
CA LEU A 769 11.76 9.21 -22.24
C LEU A 769 11.46 9.04 -20.75
N VAL A 770 10.18 8.90 -20.41
CA VAL A 770 9.72 8.61 -19.04
C VAL A 770 9.10 7.22 -19.01
N LEU A 771 9.49 6.41 -18.04
CA LEU A 771 8.97 5.07 -17.83
C LEU A 771 7.99 5.07 -16.66
N ALA A 772 6.93 4.26 -16.75
CA ALA A 772 6.03 3.98 -15.63
C ALA A 772 5.47 2.56 -15.74
N ARG A 773 5.05 1.97 -14.62
CA ARG A 773 4.29 0.72 -14.63
C ARG A 773 2.84 1.00 -15.02
N ASN A 774 2.00 1.34 -14.05
CA ASN A 774 0.65 1.84 -14.32
C ASN A 774 0.64 3.38 -14.29
N LEU A 775 -0.32 3.99 -14.99
CA LEU A 775 -0.63 5.41 -14.86
C LEU A 775 -2.12 5.60 -14.53
N THR A 776 -2.41 6.37 -13.49
CA THR A 776 -3.75 6.86 -13.15
C THR A 776 -3.78 8.39 -13.16
N ILE A 777 -4.65 8.97 -13.98
CA ILE A 777 -4.98 10.40 -13.97
C ILE A 777 -6.37 10.57 -13.35
N GLU A 778 -6.46 11.25 -12.21
CA GLU A 778 -7.71 11.45 -11.48
C GLU A 778 -8.68 12.42 -12.20
N PRO A 779 -9.99 12.37 -11.89
CA PRO A 779 -10.96 13.34 -12.40
C PRO A 779 -10.54 14.79 -12.15
N GLY A 780 -10.47 15.61 -13.20
CA GLY A 780 -10.05 17.02 -13.12
C GLY A 780 -8.54 17.23 -12.96
N ALA A 781 -7.72 16.18 -13.06
CA ALA A 781 -6.26 16.29 -13.18
C ALA A 781 -5.84 16.36 -14.65
N THR A 782 -4.66 16.94 -14.89
CA THR A 782 -4.04 16.99 -16.23
C THR A 782 -2.63 16.45 -16.16
N LEU A 783 -2.21 15.65 -17.14
CA LEU A 783 -0.82 15.27 -17.39
C LEU A 783 -0.42 15.72 -18.80
N SER A 784 0.68 16.43 -18.95
CA SER A 784 1.22 16.80 -20.26
C SER A 784 2.42 15.93 -20.63
N VAL A 785 2.45 15.40 -21.86
CA VAL A 785 3.64 14.77 -22.46
C VAL A 785 4.16 15.71 -23.54
N ALA A 786 5.36 16.25 -23.35
CA ALA A 786 5.93 17.26 -24.24
C ALA A 786 6.14 16.71 -25.66
N ALA A 787 6.05 17.58 -26.67
CA ALA A 787 6.31 17.19 -28.06
C ALA A 787 7.72 16.57 -28.20
N GLY A 788 7.82 15.49 -28.98
CA GLY A 788 9.07 14.72 -29.13
C GLY A 788 9.44 13.84 -27.93
N SER A 789 8.64 13.84 -26.86
CA SER A 789 8.84 13.01 -25.66
C SER A 789 7.96 11.76 -25.69
N THR A 790 8.35 10.72 -24.96
CA THR A 790 7.62 9.45 -24.86
C THR A 790 7.39 9.07 -23.40
N LEU A 791 6.13 8.83 -23.04
CA LEU A 791 5.76 8.13 -21.82
C LEU A 791 5.53 6.65 -22.14
N ARG A 792 6.40 5.78 -21.66
CA ARG A 792 6.30 4.33 -21.86
C ARG A 792 5.73 3.63 -20.64
N LEU A 793 4.67 2.86 -20.84
CA LEU A 793 3.95 2.12 -19.81
C LEU A 793 4.20 0.62 -19.95
N THR A 794 4.58 -0.05 -18.86
CA THR A 794 4.68 -1.52 -18.80
C THR A 794 3.41 -2.19 -18.25
N GLY A 795 2.51 -1.39 -17.67
CA GLY A 795 1.20 -1.78 -17.13
C GLY A 795 0.04 -0.95 -17.71
N ASN A 796 -1.06 -0.83 -16.97
CA ASN A 796 -2.31 -0.24 -17.46
C ASN A 796 -2.33 1.29 -17.45
N PHE A 797 -3.12 1.87 -18.34
CA PHE A 797 -3.41 3.30 -18.41
C PHE A 797 -4.87 3.56 -18.00
N VAL A 798 -5.09 4.42 -17.01
CA VAL A 798 -6.42 4.83 -16.55
C VAL A 798 -6.51 6.35 -16.57
N ASN A 799 -7.32 6.90 -17.48
CA ASN A 799 -7.54 8.35 -17.59
C ASN A 799 -8.97 8.75 -17.25
N GLN A 800 -9.14 9.42 -16.12
CA GLN A 800 -10.40 10.07 -15.73
C GLN A 800 -10.31 11.60 -15.82
N GLY A 801 -9.13 12.15 -16.09
CA GLY A 801 -8.86 13.56 -16.32
C GLY A 801 -8.47 13.84 -17.77
N ALA A 802 -7.41 14.60 -17.96
CA ALA A 802 -6.88 14.95 -19.28
C ALA A 802 -5.42 14.53 -19.45
N ILE A 803 -5.09 14.03 -20.64
CA ILE A 803 -3.73 13.96 -21.13
C ILE A 803 -3.56 15.00 -22.24
N ALA A 804 -2.49 15.78 -22.16
CA ALA A 804 -2.22 16.94 -23.03
C ALA A 804 -0.79 16.88 -23.58
N GLY A 805 -0.45 17.86 -24.44
CA GLY A 805 0.84 17.94 -25.11
C GLY A 805 0.92 17.11 -26.39
N GLY A 806 2.02 17.28 -27.13
CA GLY A 806 2.23 16.66 -28.46
C GLY A 806 3.06 15.37 -28.43
N GLY A 807 3.34 14.81 -27.26
CA GLY A 807 4.19 13.63 -27.10
C GLY A 807 3.51 12.30 -27.43
N THR A 808 4.24 11.21 -27.19
CA THR A 808 3.81 9.83 -27.43
C THR A 808 3.52 9.11 -26.13
N VAL A 809 2.39 8.41 -26.06
CA VAL A 809 2.16 7.36 -25.06
C VAL A 809 2.43 6.01 -25.71
N GLU A 810 3.35 5.24 -25.14
CA GLU A 810 3.74 3.92 -25.63
C GLU A 810 3.30 2.84 -24.65
N MET A 811 2.47 1.91 -25.13
CA MET A 811 2.04 0.73 -24.37
C MET A 811 3.01 -0.42 -24.68
N ALA A 812 3.93 -0.72 -23.75
CA ALA A 812 5.06 -1.64 -23.94
C ALA A 812 5.18 -2.71 -22.84
N GLY A 813 4.05 -3.25 -22.38
CA GLY A 813 4.00 -4.32 -21.38
C GLY A 813 4.34 -5.70 -21.94
N THR A 814 4.56 -6.66 -21.05
CA THR A 814 4.75 -8.10 -21.37
C THR A 814 3.52 -8.95 -21.07
N THR A 815 2.47 -8.32 -20.53
CA THR A 815 1.15 -8.90 -20.28
C THR A 815 0.11 -7.96 -20.89
N THR A 816 -1.10 -8.47 -21.15
CA THR A 816 -2.15 -7.68 -21.82
C THR A 816 -2.41 -6.39 -21.05
N GLN A 817 -2.27 -5.27 -21.74
CA GLN A 817 -2.49 -3.94 -21.17
C GLN A 817 -3.89 -3.42 -21.48
N THR A 818 -4.37 -2.50 -20.66
CA THR A 818 -5.67 -1.85 -20.86
C THR A 818 -5.55 -0.33 -20.89
N ILE A 819 -6.40 0.30 -21.68
CA ILE A 819 -6.66 1.74 -21.70
C ILE A 819 -8.09 1.93 -21.16
N GLY A 820 -8.22 2.42 -19.93
CA GLY A 820 -9.49 2.60 -19.22
C GLY A 820 -9.70 4.03 -18.70
N GLY A 821 -10.74 4.21 -17.89
CA GLY A 821 -11.13 5.51 -17.30
C GLY A 821 -12.52 5.97 -17.75
N THR A 822 -12.65 7.22 -18.21
CA THR A 822 -13.91 7.75 -18.79
C THR A 822 -13.81 7.88 -20.31
N ALA A 823 -12.75 8.53 -20.80
CA ALA A 823 -12.35 8.61 -22.20
C ALA A 823 -10.87 8.99 -22.29
N SER A 824 -10.21 8.62 -23.38
CA SER A 824 -8.79 8.95 -23.60
C SER A 824 -8.59 9.65 -24.94
N SER A 825 -7.75 10.69 -24.98
CA SER A 825 -7.38 11.37 -26.22
C SER A 825 -5.87 11.56 -26.27
N PHE A 826 -5.19 10.83 -27.15
CA PHE A 826 -3.74 10.85 -27.29
C PHE A 826 -3.31 11.72 -28.48
N ALA A 827 -2.24 12.49 -28.31
CA ALA A 827 -1.58 13.11 -29.47
C ALA A 827 -0.95 12.03 -30.34
N ASN A 828 -0.07 11.20 -29.78
CA ASN A 828 0.45 10.01 -30.44
C ASN A 828 0.32 8.80 -29.51
N LEU A 829 -0.05 7.65 -30.07
CA LEU A 829 -0.18 6.38 -29.36
C LEU A 829 0.64 5.31 -30.07
N THR A 830 1.52 4.64 -29.34
CA THR A 830 2.30 3.50 -29.87
C THR A 830 1.88 2.22 -29.17
N ILE A 831 1.58 1.20 -29.97
CA ILE A 831 1.27 -0.17 -29.52
C ILE A 831 2.51 -1.03 -29.74
N ASN A 832 3.16 -1.39 -28.64
CA ASN A 832 4.41 -2.15 -28.61
C ASN A 832 4.32 -3.28 -27.56
N ASN A 833 3.18 -3.97 -27.52
CA ASN A 833 2.92 -5.03 -26.56
C ASN A 833 2.58 -6.33 -27.30
N PRO A 834 3.42 -7.38 -27.26
CA PRO A 834 3.18 -8.63 -27.97
C PRO A 834 1.96 -9.42 -27.47
N THR A 835 1.38 -9.03 -26.34
CA THR A 835 0.19 -9.64 -25.73
C THR A 835 -1.06 -8.74 -25.82
N ASP A 836 -1.01 -7.75 -26.72
CA ASP A 836 -2.06 -6.82 -27.09
C ASP A 836 -2.40 -5.76 -26.04
N VAL A 837 -3.07 -4.70 -26.53
CA VAL A 837 -3.62 -3.61 -25.73
C VAL A 837 -5.13 -3.54 -25.97
N THR A 838 -5.92 -3.57 -24.90
CA THR A 838 -7.39 -3.55 -24.98
C THR A 838 -7.96 -2.20 -24.56
N LEU A 839 -8.90 -1.67 -25.36
CA LEU A 839 -9.68 -0.50 -25.00
C LEU A 839 -10.85 -0.87 -24.09
N LEU A 840 -10.94 -0.20 -22.94
CA LEU A 840 -12.09 -0.26 -22.03
C LEU A 840 -12.95 1.01 -22.10
N VAL A 841 -12.46 2.05 -22.78
CA VAL A 841 -13.16 3.32 -23.01
C VAL A 841 -12.98 3.82 -24.44
N PRO A 842 -13.88 4.71 -24.93
CA PRO A 842 -13.68 5.37 -26.20
C PRO A 842 -12.35 6.13 -26.21
N THR A 843 -11.58 5.94 -27.28
CA THR A 843 -10.22 6.48 -27.39
C THR A 843 -10.09 7.28 -28.68
N THR A 844 -9.47 8.46 -28.58
CA THR A 844 -9.14 9.32 -29.72
C THR A 844 -7.63 9.40 -29.91
N VAL A 845 -7.14 9.40 -31.15
CA VAL A 845 -5.76 9.72 -31.52
C VAL A 845 -5.76 10.87 -32.52
N THR A 846 -5.06 11.97 -32.21
CA THR A 846 -5.09 13.19 -33.05
C THR A 846 -3.91 13.30 -34.01
N GLY A 847 -2.78 12.70 -33.67
CA GLY A 847 -1.55 12.61 -34.47
C GLY A 847 -1.35 11.18 -34.99
N THR A 848 -0.32 10.47 -34.55
CA THR A 848 0.03 9.16 -35.11
C THR A 848 -0.37 8.01 -34.18
N LEU A 849 -1.04 6.99 -34.74
CA LEU A 849 -1.14 5.65 -34.16
C LEU A 849 -0.06 4.75 -34.77
N THR A 850 0.90 4.32 -33.98
CA THR A 850 2.02 3.49 -34.44
C THR A 850 1.88 2.07 -33.90
N PHE A 851 2.07 1.08 -34.76
CA PHE A 851 2.22 -0.32 -34.36
C PHE A 851 3.68 -0.74 -34.48
N SER A 852 4.16 -1.45 -33.46
CA SER A 852 5.49 -2.06 -33.44
C SER A 852 5.46 -3.48 -32.91
N ASN A 853 4.50 -3.81 -32.05
CA ASN A 853 4.25 -5.18 -31.59
C ASN A 853 2.81 -5.35 -31.08
N GLY A 854 2.22 -6.52 -31.34
CA GLY A 854 0.83 -6.89 -31.03
C GLY A 854 -0.25 -5.98 -31.62
N HIS A 855 -1.46 -6.12 -31.07
CA HIS A 855 -2.68 -5.52 -31.61
C HIS A 855 -3.30 -4.49 -30.67
N LEU A 856 -4.14 -3.62 -31.24
CA LEU A 856 -5.07 -2.76 -30.50
C LEU A 856 -6.47 -3.36 -30.58
N VAL A 857 -6.95 -3.93 -29.48
CA VAL A 857 -8.25 -4.60 -29.39
C VAL A 857 -9.31 -3.61 -28.94
N LEU A 858 -10.33 -3.38 -29.77
CA LEU A 858 -11.36 -2.36 -29.49
C LEU A 858 -12.40 -2.80 -28.45
N GLY A 859 -12.66 -4.10 -28.33
CA GLY A 859 -13.82 -4.59 -27.57
C GLY A 859 -15.12 -3.98 -28.11
N ASP A 860 -15.88 -3.32 -27.23
CA ASP A 860 -17.10 -2.59 -27.57
C ASP A 860 -16.88 -1.06 -27.69
N GLN A 861 -15.62 -0.61 -27.75
CA GLN A 861 -15.24 0.80 -27.70
C GLN A 861 -14.82 1.35 -29.06
N ASN A 862 -15.20 2.59 -29.36
CA ASN A 862 -14.78 3.24 -30.59
C ASN A 862 -13.36 3.81 -30.45
N LEU A 863 -12.55 3.59 -31.50
CA LEU A 863 -11.29 4.31 -31.72
C LEU A 863 -11.54 5.39 -32.76
N THR A 864 -11.35 6.65 -32.40
CA THR A 864 -11.46 7.79 -33.32
C THR A 864 -10.08 8.28 -33.71
N LEU A 865 -9.78 8.33 -35.01
CA LEU A 865 -8.57 8.96 -35.53
C LEU A 865 -8.99 10.31 -36.13
N ALA A 866 -8.43 11.40 -35.62
CA ALA A 866 -8.77 12.75 -36.09
C ALA A 866 -8.42 12.94 -37.58
N ALA A 867 -8.91 14.03 -38.20
CA ALA A 867 -8.78 14.26 -39.63
C ALA A 867 -7.33 14.25 -40.16
N THR A 868 -6.38 14.70 -39.35
CA THR A 868 -4.94 14.70 -39.69
C THR A 868 -4.20 13.48 -39.17
N ALA A 869 -4.88 12.57 -38.48
CA ALA A 869 -4.24 11.45 -37.82
C ALA A 869 -3.78 10.39 -38.82
N THR A 870 -2.58 9.86 -38.61
CA THR A 870 -1.95 8.83 -39.46
C THR A 870 -1.85 7.51 -38.71
N VAL A 871 -1.75 6.41 -39.47
CA VAL A 871 -1.46 5.08 -38.90
C VAL A 871 -0.19 4.56 -39.55
N ALA A 872 0.77 4.13 -38.73
CA ALA A 872 2.08 3.64 -39.16
C ALA A 872 2.34 2.22 -38.61
N GLY A 873 3.07 1.40 -39.38
CA GLY A 873 3.49 0.06 -38.95
C GLY A 873 2.40 -1.02 -38.94
N ALA A 874 1.20 -0.72 -39.43
CA ALA A 874 0.12 -1.69 -39.47
C ALA A 874 0.29 -2.72 -40.61
N ASP A 875 0.22 -4.00 -40.28
CA ASP A 875 0.37 -5.13 -41.19
C ASP A 875 -0.40 -6.37 -40.66
N ALA A 876 -0.14 -7.56 -41.21
CA ALA A 876 -0.81 -8.79 -40.80
C ALA A 876 -0.43 -9.29 -39.39
N GLY A 877 0.68 -8.81 -38.82
CA GLY A 877 1.11 -9.10 -37.44
C GLY A 877 0.72 -8.02 -36.44
N HIS A 878 0.39 -6.80 -36.89
CA HIS A 878 0.10 -5.66 -36.02
C HIS A 878 -1.03 -4.78 -36.60
N TYR A 879 -2.22 -4.80 -36.00
CA TYR A 879 -3.38 -4.08 -36.54
C TYR A 879 -4.45 -3.84 -35.47
N ILE A 880 -5.55 -3.18 -35.87
CA ILE A 880 -6.69 -2.91 -35.01
C ILE A 880 -7.65 -4.10 -35.06
N VAL A 881 -7.86 -4.76 -33.91
CA VAL A 881 -8.75 -5.91 -33.79
C VAL A 881 -10.14 -5.45 -33.37
N THR A 882 -11.12 -5.67 -34.25
CA THR A 882 -12.54 -5.52 -33.95
C THR A 882 -13.10 -6.85 -33.40
N LYS A 883 -14.05 -6.77 -32.48
CA LYS A 883 -14.70 -7.95 -31.89
C LYS A 883 -15.41 -8.75 -32.97
N ASP A 884 -15.13 -10.05 -33.04
CA ASP A 884 -15.70 -10.97 -34.03
C ASP A 884 -17.13 -11.39 -33.65
N GLN A 885 -18.00 -10.40 -33.45
CA GLN A 885 -19.39 -10.55 -33.04
C GLN A 885 -20.25 -9.49 -33.75
N PRO A 886 -21.15 -9.89 -34.66
CA PRO A 886 -21.99 -8.96 -35.41
C PRO A 886 -22.87 -8.05 -34.51
N ALA A 887 -23.32 -8.57 -33.36
CA ALA A 887 -24.25 -7.89 -32.46
C ALA A 887 -23.64 -6.76 -31.61
N SER A 888 -22.32 -6.78 -31.38
CA SER A 888 -21.64 -5.83 -30.49
C SER A 888 -20.15 -5.79 -30.84
N SER A 889 -19.62 -4.61 -31.16
CA SER A 889 -18.19 -4.40 -31.44
C SER A 889 -17.95 -2.90 -31.62
N GLY A 890 -16.78 -2.43 -31.21
CA GLY A 890 -16.30 -1.07 -31.46
C GLY A 890 -15.95 -0.80 -32.92
N PHE A 891 -15.96 0.47 -33.30
CA PHE A 891 -15.60 0.92 -34.66
C PHE A 891 -14.30 1.72 -34.66
N VAL A 892 -13.57 1.65 -35.76
CA VAL A 892 -12.57 2.66 -36.13
C VAL A 892 -13.29 3.78 -36.86
N VAL A 893 -13.26 4.99 -36.31
CA VAL A 893 -13.86 6.19 -36.88
C VAL A 893 -12.75 7.07 -37.44
N ARG A 894 -12.81 7.43 -38.73
CA ARG A 894 -11.85 8.35 -39.36
C ARG A 894 -12.56 9.34 -40.28
N THR A 895 -12.12 10.59 -40.27
CA THR A 895 -12.49 11.55 -41.32
C THR A 895 -11.79 11.16 -42.62
N VAL A 896 -12.58 10.99 -43.69
CA VAL A 896 -12.07 10.75 -45.04
C VAL A 896 -12.37 12.00 -45.88
N PRO A 897 -11.38 12.86 -46.14
CA PRO A 897 -11.55 14.05 -46.96
C PRO A 897 -11.74 13.70 -48.44
N VAL A 898 -12.29 14.64 -49.20
CA VAL A 898 -12.33 14.55 -50.67
C VAL A 898 -10.90 14.64 -51.19
N SER A 899 -10.36 13.53 -51.72
CA SER A 899 -8.94 13.42 -52.08
C SER A 899 -8.71 12.39 -53.19
N SER A 900 -7.61 12.55 -53.92
CA SER A 900 -7.11 11.53 -54.86
C SER A 900 -6.51 10.31 -54.13
N THR A 901 -6.14 10.46 -52.86
CA THR A 901 -5.52 9.40 -52.05
C THR A 901 -6.55 8.68 -51.17
N ALA A 902 -6.51 7.34 -51.16
CA ALA A 902 -7.36 6.55 -50.29
C ALA A 902 -6.85 6.55 -48.83
N ILE A 903 -7.76 6.60 -47.86
CA ILE A 903 -7.46 6.48 -46.43
C ILE A 903 -7.65 5.02 -46.00
N GLY A 904 -6.60 4.41 -45.46
CA GLY A 904 -6.61 3.02 -45.00
C GLY A 904 -7.28 2.81 -43.64
N PHE A 905 -7.86 1.64 -43.42
CA PHE A 905 -8.42 1.18 -42.16
C PHE A 905 -7.79 -0.19 -41.88
N PRO A 906 -6.73 -0.26 -41.07
CA PRO A 906 -6.03 -1.50 -40.77
C PRO A 906 -6.79 -2.31 -39.73
N VAL A 907 -7.96 -2.81 -40.11
CA VAL A 907 -8.86 -3.58 -39.24
C VAL A 907 -8.76 -5.07 -39.52
N GLY A 908 -9.09 -5.87 -38.51
CA GLY A 908 -9.21 -7.32 -38.61
C GLY A 908 -9.98 -7.90 -37.43
N THR A 909 -10.22 -9.20 -37.46
CA THR A 909 -10.61 -9.95 -36.25
C THR A 909 -9.33 -10.52 -35.62
N SER A 910 -9.39 -11.06 -34.40
CA SER A 910 -8.22 -11.74 -33.81
C SER A 910 -7.70 -12.92 -34.65
N ALA A 911 -8.48 -13.41 -35.60
CA ALA A 911 -8.14 -14.52 -36.49
C ALA A 911 -7.59 -14.07 -37.86
N SER A 912 -7.83 -12.83 -38.30
CA SER A 912 -7.42 -12.39 -39.65
C SER A 912 -7.41 -10.87 -39.84
N TYR A 913 -6.30 -10.38 -40.40
CA TYR A 913 -6.13 -9.00 -40.86
C TYR A 913 -6.84 -8.77 -42.20
N THR A 914 -7.92 -7.99 -42.19
CA THR A 914 -8.80 -7.79 -43.36
C THR A 914 -9.07 -6.30 -43.59
N PRO A 915 -8.01 -5.53 -43.91
CA PRO A 915 -8.10 -4.08 -43.97
C PRO A 915 -8.94 -3.63 -45.17
N LEU A 916 -9.32 -2.35 -45.15
CA LEU A 916 -9.90 -1.69 -46.30
C LEU A 916 -9.30 -0.30 -46.49
N SER A 917 -9.52 0.34 -47.64
CA SER A 917 -9.24 1.76 -47.82
C SER A 917 -10.39 2.45 -48.53
N ILE A 918 -10.63 3.72 -48.18
CA ILE A 918 -11.73 4.52 -48.70
C ILE A 918 -11.15 5.77 -49.38
N ARG A 919 -11.46 5.96 -50.66
CA ARG A 919 -11.19 7.19 -51.39
C ARG A 919 -12.50 7.93 -51.60
N ASN A 920 -12.70 9.02 -50.85
CA ASN A 920 -13.93 9.80 -50.93
C ASN A 920 -13.88 10.75 -52.13
N THR A 921 -14.90 10.67 -52.98
CA THR A 921 -15.10 11.49 -54.19
C THR A 921 -16.31 12.42 -54.07
N GLY A 922 -17.10 12.29 -53.00
CA GLY A 922 -18.26 13.13 -52.69
C GLY A 922 -17.92 14.27 -51.71
N SER A 923 -18.65 14.37 -50.60
CA SER A 923 -18.37 15.31 -49.51
C SER A 923 -17.54 14.65 -48.40
N THR A 924 -16.60 15.38 -47.78
CA THR A 924 -15.86 14.92 -46.59
C THR A 924 -16.82 14.34 -45.55
N ALA A 925 -16.49 13.17 -45.02
CA ALA A 925 -17.32 12.47 -44.05
C ALA A 925 -16.47 11.65 -43.07
N ASP A 926 -16.95 11.50 -41.84
CA ASP A 926 -16.40 10.56 -40.88
C ASP A 926 -16.97 9.17 -41.16
N PHE A 927 -16.12 8.23 -41.53
CA PHE A 927 -16.51 6.84 -41.73
C PHE A 927 -16.20 6.03 -40.49
N ARG A 928 -17.18 5.27 -40.00
CA ARG A 928 -16.98 4.22 -39.02
C ARG A 928 -16.86 2.87 -39.73
N VAL A 929 -15.82 2.10 -39.38
CA VAL A 929 -15.47 0.83 -40.01
C VAL A 929 -15.22 -0.23 -38.94
N ARG A 930 -15.78 -1.42 -39.16
CA ARG A 930 -15.41 -2.66 -38.43
C ARG A 930 -15.53 -3.88 -39.35
N THR A 931 -14.96 -5.00 -38.94
CA THR A 931 -15.04 -6.28 -39.65
C THR A 931 -15.37 -7.43 -38.70
N PHE A 932 -16.09 -8.44 -39.19
CA PHE A 932 -16.37 -9.68 -38.47
C PHE A 932 -16.53 -10.85 -39.44
N SER A 933 -16.42 -12.07 -38.90
CA SER A 933 -16.56 -13.34 -39.58
C SER A 933 -18.02 -13.65 -39.91
N GLY A 934 -18.23 -14.35 -41.02
CA GLY A 934 -19.56 -14.80 -41.43
C GLY A 934 -20.33 -13.76 -42.23
N LEU A 935 -21.31 -14.26 -42.98
CA LEU A 935 -22.32 -13.47 -43.65
C LEU A 935 -23.68 -13.84 -43.07
N LEU A 936 -24.42 -12.86 -42.58
CA LEU A 936 -25.77 -13.07 -42.08
C LEU A 936 -26.81 -12.54 -43.06
N GLU A 937 -28.02 -13.10 -43.02
CA GLU A 937 -29.13 -12.71 -43.91
C GLU A 937 -29.43 -11.21 -43.87
N ARG A 938 -29.29 -10.58 -42.69
CA ARG A 938 -29.58 -9.15 -42.46
C ARG A 938 -28.31 -8.36 -42.18
N GLY A 939 -27.21 -8.73 -42.82
CA GLY A 939 -25.90 -8.06 -42.70
C GLY A 939 -25.19 -8.37 -41.39
N ALA A 940 -25.71 -7.85 -40.26
CA ALA A 940 -25.16 -8.03 -38.92
C ALA A 940 -26.08 -8.83 -37.96
N SER A 941 -27.21 -9.36 -38.45
CA SER A 941 -28.14 -10.19 -37.67
C SER A 941 -28.86 -11.23 -38.54
N GLY A 942 -29.59 -12.16 -37.91
CA GLY A 942 -30.33 -13.23 -38.60
C GLY A 942 -29.55 -14.53 -38.75
N ALA A 943 -30.07 -15.47 -39.53
CA ALA A 943 -29.41 -16.74 -39.78
C ALA A 943 -28.20 -16.55 -40.72
N PRO A 944 -27.26 -17.52 -40.78
CA PRO A 944 -26.19 -17.52 -41.78
C PRO A 944 -26.77 -17.46 -43.20
N TYR A 945 -26.22 -16.58 -44.03
CA TYR A 945 -26.71 -16.38 -45.39
C TYR A 945 -26.56 -17.69 -46.21
N ALA A 946 -27.63 -18.16 -46.82
CA ALA A 946 -27.67 -19.47 -47.49
C ALA A 946 -26.55 -19.67 -48.55
N GLN A 947 -26.13 -18.59 -49.22
CA GLN A 947 -25.09 -18.63 -50.25
C GLN A 947 -23.70 -18.23 -49.73
N GLN A 948 -23.49 -18.09 -48.42
CA GLN A 948 -22.20 -17.64 -47.83
C GLN A 948 -20.99 -18.43 -48.31
N HIS A 949 -21.16 -19.70 -48.72
CA HIS A 949 -20.10 -20.55 -49.26
C HIS A 949 -19.44 -19.97 -50.53
N GLN A 950 -20.09 -19.05 -51.24
CA GLN A 950 -19.58 -18.37 -52.45
C GLN A 950 -18.92 -17.03 -52.16
N PHE A 951 -18.71 -16.69 -50.89
CA PHE A 951 -18.20 -15.40 -50.43
C PHE A 951 -16.90 -15.57 -49.65
N VAL A 952 -16.16 -14.48 -49.53
CA VAL A 952 -15.18 -14.30 -48.45
C VAL A 952 -15.95 -14.31 -47.13
N ASN A 953 -15.47 -15.05 -46.15
CA ASN A 953 -16.04 -15.21 -44.81
C ASN A 953 -15.82 -13.96 -43.93
N ARG A 954 -16.06 -12.79 -44.50
CA ARG A 954 -15.83 -11.47 -43.88
C ARG A 954 -16.95 -10.54 -44.29
N THR A 955 -17.48 -9.85 -43.29
CA THR A 955 -18.41 -8.74 -43.48
C THR A 955 -17.73 -7.47 -43.01
N TRP A 956 -17.62 -6.48 -43.90
CA TRP A 956 -17.16 -5.14 -43.57
C TRP A 956 -18.36 -4.24 -43.33
N GLU A 957 -18.50 -3.71 -42.13
CA GLU A 957 -19.52 -2.74 -41.83
C GLU A 957 -18.94 -1.34 -41.93
N ILE A 958 -19.45 -0.59 -42.89
CA ILE A 958 -19.00 0.76 -43.23
C ILE A 958 -20.22 1.66 -43.17
N SER A 959 -20.15 2.76 -42.44
CA SER A 959 -21.20 3.78 -42.44
C SER A 959 -20.64 5.16 -42.16
N PRO A 960 -21.22 6.23 -42.74
CA PRO A 960 -20.92 7.58 -42.31
C PRO A 960 -21.46 7.78 -40.88
N ALA A 961 -20.70 8.48 -40.03
CA ALA A 961 -21.04 8.72 -38.63
C ALA A 961 -22.14 9.79 -38.47
N ALA A 962 -22.38 10.61 -39.49
CA ALA A 962 -23.45 11.61 -39.57
C ALA A 962 -24.25 11.46 -40.87
N ALA A 963 -25.39 12.14 -40.99
CA ALA A 963 -26.25 12.16 -42.18
C ALA A 963 -25.63 12.96 -43.34
N THR A 964 -24.41 12.61 -43.74
CA THR A 964 -23.79 13.06 -44.98
C THR A 964 -24.12 12.07 -46.09
N SER A 965 -24.10 12.51 -47.35
CA SER A 965 -24.25 11.63 -48.53
C SER A 965 -22.92 11.50 -49.27
N PRO A 966 -21.86 10.93 -48.65
CA PRO A 966 -20.59 10.78 -49.31
C PRO A 966 -20.71 9.80 -50.48
N VAL A 967 -19.83 9.95 -51.45
CA VAL A 967 -19.62 8.98 -52.52
C VAL A 967 -18.18 8.54 -52.42
N ALA A 968 -17.91 7.24 -52.34
CA ALA A 968 -16.55 6.75 -52.14
C ALA A 968 -16.24 5.51 -52.97
N ASP A 969 -14.98 5.37 -53.33
CA ASP A 969 -14.43 4.10 -53.77
C ASP A 969 -13.89 3.36 -52.55
N VAL A 970 -14.29 2.11 -52.38
CA VAL A 970 -13.87 1.26 -51.26
C VAL A 970 -13.06 0.10 -51.81
N THR A 971 -11.81 0.01 -51.37
CA THR A 971 -10.93 -1.13 -51.67
C THR A 971 -10.92 -2.07 -50.48
N PHE A 972 -11.55 -3.23 -50.64
CA PHE A 972 -11.59 -4.30 -49.65
C PHE A 972 -10.35 -5.18 -49.79
N GLN A 973 -9.84 -5.69 -48.68
CA GLN A 973 -8.72 -6.64 -48.70
C GLN A 973 -8.96 -7.86 -47.78
N TRP A 974 -8.63 -9.05 -48.26
CA TRP A 974 -8.82 -10.31 -47.51
C TRP A 974 -7.71 -11.33 -47.81
N ASN A 975 -7.57 -12.36 -46.97
CA ASN A 975 -6.55 -13.40 -47.15
C ASN A 975 -7.16 -14.70 -47.67
N ALA A 976 -6.32 -15.58 -48.26
CA ALA A 976 -6.77 -16.88 -48.76
C ALA A 976 -7.54 -17.72 -47.70
N PRO A 977 -7.13 -17.76 -46.42
CA PRO A 977 -7.88 -18.50 -45.39
C PRO A 977 -9.27 -17.97 -45.10
N ASP A 978 -9.57 -16.72 -45.49
CA ASP A 978 -10.89 -16.13 -45.31
C ASP A 978 -11.86 -16.56 -46.42
N GLU A 979 -11.43 -17.30 -47.43
CA GLU A 979 -12.28 -17.69 -48.56
C GLU A 979 -13.07 -18.96 -48.26
N ASN A 980 -14.40 -18.90 -48.37
CA ASN A 980 -15.21 -20.11 -48.24
C ASN A 980 -15.00 -21.04 -49.45
N ALA A 981 -15.25 -22.34 -49.26
CA ALA A 981 -14.92 -23.40 -50.23
C ALA A 981 -15.49 -23.21 -51.66
N GLY A 982 -16.57 -22.43 -51.81
CA GLY A 982 -17.20 -22.13 -53.10
C GLY A 982 -16.78 -20.79 -53.73
N PHE A 983 -15.93 -20.00 -53.07
CA PHE A 983 -15.44 -18.73 -53.57
C PHE A 983 -14.43 -18.93 -54.71
N ARG A 984 -14.52 -18.12 -55.77
CA ARG A 984 -13.69 -18.20 -56.98
C ARG A 984 -13.22 -16.80 -57.38
N ARG A 985 -11.90 -16.58 -57.35
CA ARG A 985 -11.27 -15.27 -57.66
C ARG A 985 -11.38 -14.80 -59.12
N MET A 986 -11.86 -15.64 -60.05
CA MET A 986 -11.86 -15.33 -61.49
C MET A 986 -12.67 -14.08 -61.84
N THR A 987 -13.83 -13.90 -61.21
CA THR A 987 -14.63 -12.67 -61.31
C THR A 987 -15.47 -12.56 -60.05
N VAL A 988 -15.22 -11.51 -59.26
CA VAL A 988 -15.92 -11.26 -58.00
C VAL A 988 -16.80 -10.03 -58.12
N ALA A 989 -17.70 -9.87 -57.15
CA ALA A 989 -18.52 -8.70 -56.97
C ALA A 989 -18.54 -8.26 -55.51
N THR A 990 -18.67 -6.96 -55.28
CA THR A 990 -19.07 -6.44 -53.97
C THR A 990 -20.57 -6.55 -53.82
N TYR A 991 -20.99 -7.02 -52.66
CA TYR A 991 -22.38 -7.10 -52.23
C TYR A 991 -22.62 -6.16 -51.06
N ARG A 992 -23.80 -5.57 -50.97
CA ARG A 992 -24.25 -4.73 -49.87
C ARG A 992 -25.55 -5.28 -49.27
N ASN A 993 -25.67 -5.23 -47.95
CA ASN A 993 -26.91 -5.48 -47.23
C ASN A 993 -27.28 -4.22 -46.43
N ASP A 994 -28.53 -3.77 -46.50
CA ASP A 994 -28.98 -2.55 -45.81
C ASP A 994 -29.36 -2.78 -44.33
N GLY A 995 -29.23 -4.01 -43.82
CA GLY A 995 -29.50 -4.39 -42.43
C GLY A 995 -30.97 -4.65 -42.09
N ASN A 996 -31.90 -4.54 -43.04
CA ASN A 996 -33.34 -4.64 -42.79
C ASN A 996 -33.89 -6.07 -42.96
N ALA A 997 -35.04 -6.35 -42.34
CA ALA A 997 -35.67 -7.68 -42.34
C ALA A 997 -36.11 -8.20 -43.72
N ALA A 998 -36.24 -7.33 -44.72
CA ALA A 998 -36.68 -7.66 -46.09
C ALA A 998 -35.52 -7.81 -47.08
N SER A 999 -34.27 -7.61 -46.65
CA SER A 999 -33.17 -7.30 -47.56
C SER A 999 -32.24 -8.48 -47.79
N THR A 1000 -31.99 -8.77 -49.06
CA THR A 1000 -30.96 -9.71 -49.51
C THR A 1000 -29.65 -8.99 -49.80
N TRP A 1001 -28.52 -9.72 -49.79
CA TRP A 1001 -27.24 -9.19 -50.26
C TRP A 1001 -27.33 -8.75 -51.73
N GLN A 1002 -27.34 -7.44 -51.98
CA GLN A 1002 -27.47 -6.86 -53.31
C GLN A 1002 -26.09 -6.71 -53.96
N ARG A 1003 -25.92 -7.26 -55.15
CA ARG A 1003 -24.71 -7.09 -55.95
C ARG A 1003 -24.56 -5.64 -56.43
N LEU A 1004 -23.36 -5.09 -56.30
CA LEU A 1004 -22.99 -3.75 -56.76
C LEU A 1004 -21.97 -3.85 -57.91
N ASN A 1005 -20.70 -3.57 -57.66
CA ASN A 1005 -19.63 -3.58 -58.66
C ASN A 1005 -19.09 -5.01 -58.89
N THR A 1006 -18.76 -5.35 -60.14
CA THR A 1006 -18.05 -6.58 -60.53
C THR A 1006 -16.68 -6.25 -61.13
N GLY A 1007 -15.69 -7.12 -60.95
CA GLY A 1007 -14.38 -6.92 -61.56
C GLY A 1007 -13.33 -7.97 -61.16
N PRO A 1008 -12.07 -7.77 -61.61
CA PRO A 1008 -10.98 -8.69 -61.29
C PRO A 1008 -10.48 -8.51 -59.85
N VAL A 1009 -10.05 -9.60 -59.23
CA VAL A 1009 -9.29 -9.59 -57.97
C VAL A 1009 -7.82 -9.32 -58.28
N SER A 1010 -7.17 -8.47 -57.49
CA SER A 1010 -5.74 -8.18 -57.58
C SER A 1010 -4.98 -8.60 -56.31
N GLY A 1011 -3.65 -8.59 -56.35
CA GLY A 1011 -2.79 -8.89 -55.18
C GLY A 1011 -2.51 -10.38 -54.95
N THR A 1012 -1.55 -10.68 -54.08
CA THR A 1012 -1.08 -12.04 -53.75
C THR A 1012 -1.21 -12.39 -52.28
N GLY A 1013 -1.90 -11.55 -51.49
CA GLY A 1013 -2.06 -11.70 -50.04
C GLY A 1013 -1.64 -10.43 -49.26
N PRO A 1014 -2.58 -9.60 -48.77
CA PRO A 1014 -4.02 -9.72 -48.96
C PRO A 1014 -4.43 -9.49 -50.43
N PHE A 1015 -5.50 -10.18 -50.87
CA PHE A 1015 -6.17 -9.92 -52.14
C PHE A 1015 -6.97 -8.64 -52.05
N THR A 1016 -7.12 -7.92 -53.17
CA THR A 1016 -7.81 -6.64 -53.20
C THR A 1016 -8.92 -6.59 -54.25
N PHE A 1017 -10.00 -5.90 -53.92
CA PHE A 1017 -11.07 -5.56 -54.84
C PHE A 1017 -11.60 -4.15 -54.55
N THR A 1018 -11.69 -3.31 -55.58
CA THR A 1018 -12.17 -1.92 -55.45
C THR A 1018 -13.59 -1.79 -56.00
N ALA A 1019 -14.53 -1.44 -55.13
CA ALA A 1019 -15.87 -1.03 -55.49
C ALA A 1019 -15.91 0.48 -55.68
N THR A 1020 -16.33 0.97 -56.85
CA THR A 1020 -16.31 2.39 -57.20
C THR A 1020 -17.68 3.04 -57.08
N ALA A 1021 -17.69 4.34 -56.78
CA ALA A 1021 -18.89 5.18 -56.70
C ALA A 1021 -19.98 4.67 -55.73
N ILE A 1022 -19.58 4.15 -54.56
CA ILE A 1022 -20.50 3.74 -53.50
C ILE A 1022 -21.11 4.98 -52.86
N SER A 1023 -22.42 5.16 -53.02
CA SER A 1023 -23.20 6.29 -52.44
C SER A 1023 -24.10 5.86 -51.26
N THR A 1024 -24.15 4.56 -50.97
CA THR A 1024 -24.99 4.00 -49.91
C THR A 1024 -24.19 3.00 -49.10
N PHE A 1025 -24.09 3.22 -47.79
CA PHE A 1025 -23.21 2.46 -46.89
C PHE A 1025 -24.02 1.63 -45.90
N SER A 1026 -23.51 0.45 -45.52
CA SER A 1026 -24.06 -0.48 -44.52
C SER A 1026 -23.06 -1.65 -44.36
N GLN A 1027 -23.52 -2.90 -44.36
CA GLN A 1027 -22.66 -4.09 -44.40
C GLN A 1027 -22.30 -4.47 -45.85
N PHE A 1028 -21.04 -4.83 -46.08
CA PHE A 1028 -20.47 -5.21 -47.36
C PHE A 1028 -19.79 -6.58 -47.29
N ALA A 1029 -19.82 -7.31 -48.40
CA ALA A 1029 -19.15 -8.59 -48.57
C ALA A 1029 -18.62 -8.76 -50.00
N ILE A 1030 -17.67 -9.68 -50.20
CA ILE A 1030 -17.11 -10.02 -51.51
C ILE A 1030 -17.53 -11.44 -51.89
N GLY A 1031 -18.13 -11.64 -53.05
CA GLY A 1031 -18.59 -12.95 -53.52
C GLY A 1031 -18.47 -13.14 -55.03
N ASN A 1032 -18.78 -14.33 -55.55
CA ASN A 1032 -18.70 -14.62 -56.98
C ASN A 1032 -19.67 -13.74 -57.82
N ALA A 1033 -19.29 -13.37 -59.05
CA ALA A 1033 -20.08 -12.49 -59.91
C ALA A 1033 -21.19 -13.19 -60.74
N VAL A 1034 -21.08 -14.50 -60.98
CA VAL A 1034 -22.00 -15.28 -61.83
C VAL A 1034 -22.81 -16.28 -61.01
N ASN A 1035 -24.14 -16.18 -61.13
CA ASN A 1035 -25.04 -17.30 -60.88
C ASN A 1035 -25.19 -18.08 -62.20
N PRO A 1036 -24.93 -19.40 -62.26
CA PRO A 1036 -25.55 -20.21 -63.29
C PRO A 1036 -27.07 -20.26 -62.97
N LEU A 1037 -27.92 -19.72 -63.85
CA LEU A 1037 -29.38 -19.79 -63.72
C LEU A 1037 -29.92 -20.91 -64.63
N PRO A 1038 -30.36 -22.04 -64.06
CA PRO A 1038 -31.14 -23.03 -64.80
C PRO A 1038 -32.61 -22.63 -64.83
N VAL A 1039 -33.30 -22.96 -65.94
CA VAL A 1039 -34.75 -23.21 -65.89
C VAL A 1039 -35.02 -24.17 -64.73
N SER A 1040 -35.88 -23.76 -63.79
CA SER A 1040 -36.21 -24.59 -62.64
C SER A 1040 -37.22 -25.66 -63.08
N LEU A 1041 -36.69 -26.76 -63.61
CA LEU A 1041 -37.40 -28.02 -63.69
C LEU A 1041 -37.72 -28.44 -62.27
N THR A 1042 -38.95 -28.19 -61.84
CA THR A 1042 -39.40 -28.48 -60.47
C THR A 1042 -39.49 -29.97 -60.21
N GLU A 1043 -39.87 -30.74 -61.23
CA GLU A 1043 -40.06 -32.18 -61.13
C GLU A 1043 -39.99 -32.80 -62.53
N PHE A 1044 -39.35 -33.96 -62.65
CA PHE A 1044 -39.46 -34.85 -63.80
C PHE A 1044 -39.55 -36.29 -63.29
N THR A 1045 -40.65 -36.95 -63.59
CA THR A 1045 -40.94 -38.31 -63.18
C THR A 1045 -41.30 -39.14 -64.40
N ALA A 1046 -40.97 -40.43 -64.35
CA ALA A 1046 -41.35 -41.41 -65.35
C ALA A 1046 -41.90 -42.62 -64.62
N ARG A 1047 -43.13 -43.01 -64.90
CA ARG A 1047 -43.82 -44.11 -64.23
C ARG A 1047 -44.36 -45.08 -65.24
N ARG A 1048 -44.11 -46.37 -65.02
CA ARG A 1048 -44.73 -47.44 -65.79
C ARG A 1048 -46.21 -47.57 -65.41
N VAL A 1049 -47.08 -47.50 -66.40
CA VAL A 1049 -48.52 -47.75 -66.28
C VAL A 1049 -48.89 -48.82 -67.31
N SER A 1050 -49.08 -50.06 -66.84
CA SER A 1050 -49.22 -51.24 -67.70
C SER A 1050 -48.01 -51.41 -68.66
N SER A 1051 -48.22 -51.55 -69.97
CA SER A 1051 -47.17 -51.74 -70.99
C SER A 1051 -46.50 -50.43 -71.46
N ARG A 1052 -46.87 -49.27 -70.90
CA ARG A 1052 -46.41 -47.95 -71.34
C ARG A 1052 -45.68 -47.23 -70.21
N VAL A 1053 -44.80 -46.29 -70.55
CA VAL A 1053 -44.18 -45.38 -69.57
C VAL A 1053 -44.73 -43.98 -69.79
N VAL A 1054 -45.32 -43.42 -68.74
CA VAL A 1054 -45.83 -42.05 -68.72
C VAL A 1054 -44.79 -41.18 -68.04
N LEU A 1055 -44.34 -40.15 -68.76
CA LEU A 1055 -43.41 -39.15 -68.27
C LEU A 1055 -44.15 -37.85 -68.01
N THR A 1056 -43.90 -37.26 -66.85
CA THR A 1056 -44.50 -35.99 -66.44
C THR A 1056 -43.42 -35.06 -65.91
N TRP A 1057 -43.48 -33.79 -66.30
CA TRP A 1057 -42.63 -32.77 -65.70
C TRP A 1057 -43.34 -31.44 -65.57
N SER A 1058 -42.83 -30.60 -64.66
CA SER A 1058 -43.24 -29.21 -64.58
C SER A 1058 -42.05 -28.27 -64.47
N THR A 1059 -42.18 -27.11 -65.09
CA THR A 1059 -41.26 -25.98 -64.98
C THR A 1059 -41.89 -24.93 -64.07
N ALA A 1060 -41.13 -24.32 -63.16
CA ALA A 1060 -41.63 -23.16 -62.39
C ALA A 1060 -41.68 -21.91 -63.27
N THR A 1061 -40.64 -21.72 -64.09
CA THR A 1061 -40.48 -20.63 -65.06
C THR A 1061 -39.72 -21.16 -66.28
N GLU A 1062 -39.99 -20.60 -67.45
CA GLU A 1062 -39.29 -20.84 -68.71
C GLU A 1062 -38.80 -19.52 -69.28
N GLU A 1063 -37.62 -19.50 -69.88
CA GLU A 1063 -37.10 -18.33 -70.58
C GLU A 1063 -36.52 -18.79 -71.92
N ASN A 1064 -37.08 -18.27 -73.03
CA ASN A 1064 -36.75 -18.60 -74.41
C ASN A 1064 -36.83 -20.10 -74.77
N ASN A 1065 -37.62 -20.90 -74.05
CA ASN A 1065 -37.73 -22.33 -74.29
C ASN A 1065 -38.51 -22.64 -75.58
N ALA A 1066 -37.86 -23.25 -76.56
CA ALA A 1066 -38.53 -23.64 -77.80
C ALA A 1066 -39.23 -24.99 -77.67
N ARG A 1067 -38.60 -25.97 -77.02
CA ARG A 1067 -39.14 -27.33 -76.85
C ARG A 1067 -38.38 -28.16 -75.83
N PHE A 1068 -39.05 -29.19 -75.32
CA PHE A 1068 -38.42 -30.32 -74.64
C PHE A 1068 -38.35 -31.52 -75.58
N GLU A 1069 -37.15 -32.09 -75.73
CA GLU A 1069 -36.96 -33.38 -76.39
C GLU A 1069 -36.87 -34.47 -75.32
N VAL A 1070 -37.74 -35.47 -75.42
CA VAL A 1070 -37.72 -36.64 -74.53
C VAL A 1070 -36.70 -37.62 -75.08
N GLU A 1071 -35.70 -37.96 -74.29
CA GLU A 1071 -34.62 -38.86 -74.65
C GLU A 1071 -34.72 -40.17 -73.86
N LYS A 1072 -34.58 -41.31 -74.55
CA LYS A 1072 -34.63 -42.68 -73.99
C LYS A 1072 -33.28 -43.38 -74.17
N SER A 1073 -32.88 -44.16 -73.16
CA SER A 1073 -31.68 -44.99 -73.18
C SER A 1073 -31.93 -46.34 -72.51
N ALA A 1074 -31.33 -47.41 -73.06
CA ALA A 1074 -31.36 -48.74 -72.44
C ALA A 1074 -30.20 -48.93 -71.43
N ASP A 1075 -29.08 -48.24 -71.62
CA ASP A 1075 -27.82 -48.41 -70.87
C ASP A 1075 -27.50 -47.21 -69.96
N GLY A 1076 -28.31 -46.15 -70.01
CA GLY A 1076 -28.10 -44.91 -69.28
C GLY A 1076 -26.97 -44.03 -69.85
N ARG A 1077 -26.36 -44.40 -70.98
CA ARG A 1077 -25.22 -43.72 -71.63
C ARG A 1077 -25.57 -43.20 -73.02
N THR A 1078 -26.16 -44.05 -73.84
CA THR A 1078 -26.53 -43.73 -75.23
C THR A 1078 -28.01 -43.39 -75.28
N TYR A 1079 -28.32 -42.12 -75.51
CA TYR A 1079 -29.68 -41.61 -75.54
C TYR A 1079 -30.11 -41.31 -76.97
N ARG A 1080 -31.32 -41.71 -77.33
CA ARG A 1080 -31.99 -41.31 -78.57
C ARG A 1080 -33.25 -40.51 -78.25
N THR A 1081 -33.54 -39.49 -79.05
CA THR A 1081 -34.80 -38.74 -78.94
C THR A 1081 -35.97 -39.62 -79.37
N ILE A 1082 -37.00 -39.70 -78.52
CA ILE A 1082 -38.21 -40.51 -78.76
C ILE A 1082 -39.46 -39.64 -79.01
N GLY A 1083 -39.36 -38.35 -78.74
CA GLY A 1083 -40.41 -37.38 -79.03
C GLY A 1083 -40.02 -35.99 -78.58
N GLN A 1084 -40.83 -35.01 -78.95
CA GLN A 1084 -40.63 -33.61 -78.58
C GLN A 1084 -41.96 -32.99 -78.20
N VAL A 1085 -41.94 -32.09 -77.21
CA VAL A 1085 -43.10 -31.33 -76.74
C VAL A 1085 -42.71 -29.85 -76.80
N ALA A 1086 -43.52 -29.04 -77.48
CA ALA A 1086 -43.25 -27.61 -77.62
C ALA A 1086 -43.22 -26.93 -76.24
N GLY A 1087 -42.26 -26.04 -76.04
CA GLY A 1087 -42.17 -25.19 -74.85
C GLY A 1087 -43.06 -23.96 -74.99
N HIS A 1088 -43.26 -23.22 -73.90
CA HIS A 1088 -44.09 -22.01 -73.90
C HIS A 1088 -43.29 -20.71 -74.10
N GLY A 1089 -42.07 -20.79 -74.63
CA GLY A 1089 -41.20 -19.63 -74.84
C GLY A 1089 -40.69 -19.06 -73.52
N THR A 1090 -40.95 -17.78 -73.27
CA THR A 1090 -40.64 -17.12 -71.99
C THR A 1090 -41.93 -16.99 -71.18
N THR A 1091 -42.02 -17.71 -70.06
CA THR A 1091 -43.15 -17.65 -69.13
C THR A 1091 -42.71 -17.79 -67.68
N ALA A 1092 -43.23 -16.93 -66.81
CA ALA A 1092 -43.01 -17.04 -65.36
C ALA A 1092 -44.09 -17.89 -64.64
N VAL A 1093 -45.01 -18.50 -65.40
CA VAL A 1093 -46.12 -19.31 -64.87
C VAL A 1093 -45.77 -20.78 -64.99
N ARG A 1094 -46.02 -21.55 -63.91
CA ARG A 1094 -45.77 -22.99 -63.87
C ARG A 1094 -46.45 -23.70 -65.05
N GLN A 1095 -45.66 -24.39 -65.86
CA GLN A 1095 -46.18 -25.25 -66.93
C GLN A 1095 -46.02 -26.71 -66.56
N SER A 1096 -46.97 -27.53 -66.99
CA SER A 1096 -46.95 -28.98 -66.77
C SER A 1096 -47.08 -29.69 -68.10
N TYR A 1097 -46.25 -30.71 -68.29
CA TYR A 1097 -46.10 -31.42 -69.54
C TYR A 1097 -46.19 -32.92 -69.30
N GLN A 1098 -46.65 -33.63 -70.33
CA GLN A 1098 -46.72 -35.08 -70.33
C GLN A 1098 -46.27 -35.64 -71.67
N PHE A 1099 -45.53 -36.74 -71.63
CA PHE A 1099 -45.18 -37.54 -72.79
C PHE A 1099 -45.37 -39.02 -72.48
N THR A 1100 -45.92 -39.79 -73.43
CA THR A 1100 -46.14 -41.23 -73.25
C THR A 1100 -45.28 -42.02 -74.23
N ASP A 1101 -44.41 -42.88 -73.68
CA ASP A 1101 -43.70 -43.91 -74.45
C ASP A 1101 -44.56 -45.18 -74.51
N ALA A 1102 -45.20 -45.39 -75.67
CA ALA A 1102 -46.12 -46.49 -75.88
C ALA A 1102 -45.43 -47.85 -76.09
N ASP A 1103 -44.11 -47.87 -76.33
CA ASP A 1103 -43.33 -49.07 -76.68
C ASP A 1103 -42.17 -49.27 -75.69
N ALA A 1104 -42.54 -49.46 -74.42
CA ALA A 1104 -41.63 -49.49 -73.29
C ALA A 1104 -41.59 -50.86 -72.61
N ALA A 1105 -41.50 -51.97 -73.34
CA ALA A 1105 -41.55 -53.32 -72.74
C ALA A 1105 -40.38 -53.68 -71.79
N GLN A 1106 -39.25 -52.96 -71.85
CA GLN A 1106 -38.05 -53.21 -71.05
C GLN A 1106 -37.76 -52.04 -70.09
N SER A 1107 -36.86 -52.26 -69.13
CA SER A 1107 -36.33 -51.18 -68.30
C SER A 1107 -35.64 -50.12 -69.17
N ALA A 1108 -35.83 -48.84 -68.84
CA ALA A 1108 -35.23 -47.75 -69.60
C ALA A 1108 -34.95 -46.54 -68.72
N TYR A 1109 -33.95 -45.77 -69.11
CA TYR A 1109 -33.65 -44.46 -68.58
C TYR A 1109 -34.26 -43.39 -69.47
N TYR A 1110 -34.91 -42.42 -68.87
CA TYR A 1110 -35.50 -41.28 -69.57
C TYR A 1110 -34.91 -39.98 -69.05
N ARG A 1111 -34.70 -39.00 -69.92
CA ARG A 1111 -34.34 -37.63 -69.53
C ARG A 1111 -34.95 -36.63 -70.50
N LEU A 1112 -34.99 -35.36 -70.10
CA LEU A 1112 -35.40 -34.26 -70.95
C LEU A 1112 -34.18 -33.52 -71.47
N ARG A 1113 -34.18 -33.18 -72.75
CA ARG A 1113 -33.28 -32.20 -73.34
C ARG A 1113 -34.11 -30.97 -73.71
N GLN A 1114 -34.06 -29.96 -72.88
CA GLN A 1114 -34.64 -28.65 -73.18
C GLN A 1114 -33.82 -27.98 -74.28
N VAL A 1115 -34.48 -27.35 -75.25
CA VAL A 1115 -33.85 -26.63 -76.34
C VAL A 1115 -34.46 -25.24 -76.44
N ASP A 1116 -33.63 -24.23 -76.33
CA ASP A 1116 -34.05 -22.83 -76.41
C ASP A 1116 -34.19 -22.37 -77.88
N ALA A 1117 -34.84 -21.23 -78.11
CA ALA A 1117 -35.08 -20.67 -79.44
C ALA A 1117 -33.81 -20.35 -80.24
N ASN A 1118 -32.67 -20.18 -79.55
CA ASN A 1118 -31.35 -19.97 -80.16
C ASN A 1118 -30.57 -21.28 -80.44
N GLY A 1119 -31.17 -22.44 -80.15
CA GLY A 1119 -30.58 -23.76 -80.37
C GLY A 1119 -29.69 -24.30 -79.24
N GLN A 1120 -29.47 -23.52 -78.17
CA GLN A 1120 -28.81 -24.05 -76.97
C GLN A 1120 -29.70 -25.08 -76.27
N ALA A 1121 -29.08 -26.06 -75.60
CA ALA A 1121 -29.81 -27.14 -74.98
C ALA A 1121 -29.23 -27.56 -73.63
N THR A 1122 -30.11 -27.85 -72.68
CA THR A 1122 -29.77 -28.32 -71.33
C THR A 1122 -30.50 -29.63 -71.04
N ARG A 1123 -29.90 -30.52 -70.23
CA ARG A 1123 -30.46 -31.85 -69.95
C ARG A 1123 -30.83 -32.02 -68.49
N SER A 1124 -31.94 -32.70 -68.21
CA SER A 1124 -32.31 -33.12 -66.86
C SER A 1124 -31.47 -34.32 -66.40
N ALA A 1125 -31.52 -34.62 -65.10
CA ALA A 1125 -31.14 -35.93 -64.61
C ALA A 1125 -32.00 -37.02 -65.27
N ALA A 1126 -31.45 -38.23 -65.41
CA ALA A 1126 -32.17 -39.36 -65.96
C ALA A 1126 -32.97 -40.10 -64.88
N VAL A 1127 -34.22 -40.45 -65.19
CA VAL A 1127 -35.08 -41.28 -64.36
C VAL A 1127 -35.08 -42.70 -64.90
N PHE A 1128 -34.71 -43.65 -64.05
CA PHE A 1128 -34.78 -45.08 -64.38
C PHE A 1128 -36.18 -45.62 -64.12
N VAL A 1129 -36.73 -46.34 -65.09
CA VAL A 1129 -38.00 -47.07 -64.93
C VAL A 1129 -37.73 -48.54 -65.13
N SER A 1130 -37.94 -49.32 -64.06
CA SER A 1130 -37.81 -50.78 -64.05
C SER A 1130 -38.88 -51.47 -64.92
N ALA A 1131 -38.57 -52.67 -65.42
CA ALA A 1131 -39.51 -53.58 -66.05
C ALA A 1131 -40.60 -54.12 -65.09
N THR A 1132 -40.37 -54.07 -63.77
CA THR A 1132 -41.28 -54.53 -62.70
C THR A 1132 -41.37 -53.47 -61.58
N GLY A 1133 -42.58 -53.12 -61.12
CA GLY A 1133 -42.85 -51.92 -60.27
C GLY A 1133 -42.14 -51.85 -58.89
N GLU A 1134 -42.22 -50.66 -58.27
CA GLU A 1134 -41.45 -50.11 -57.12
C GLU A 1134 -41.29 -50.95 -55.82
N GLN A 1135 -40.16 -50.76 -55.11
CA GLN A 1135 -39.86 -51.31 -53.76
C GLN A 1135 -39.82 -50.17 -52.71
N ALA A 1136 -40.47 -50.36 -51.55
CA ALA A 1136 -40.62 -49.33 -50.51
C ALA A 1136 -39.36 -49.14 -49.63
N ALA A 1137 -39.11 -47.90 -49.19
CA ALA A 1137 -37.98 -47.52 -48.33
C ALA A 1137 -38.16 -47.96 -46.85
N PRO A 1138 -37.08 -48.29 -46.13
CA PRO A 1138 -37.16 -48.75 -44.74
C PRO A 1138 -37.46 -47.63 -43.73
N MET A 1139 -38.19 -47.96 -42.67
CA MET A 1139 -38.58 -47.04 -41.59
C MET A 1139 -38.33 -47.63 -40.20
N LEU A 1140 -38.01 -46.80 -39.21
CA LEU A 1140 -37.80 -47.19 -37.80
C LEU A 1140 -38.92 -46.63 -36.91
N TYR A 1141 -39.59 -47.47 -36.12
CA TYR A 1141 -40.73 -47.11 -35.28
C TYR A 1141 -40.70 -47.82 -33.90
N PRO A 1142 -41.15 -47.17 -32.81
CA PRO A 1142 -41.51 -45.75 -32.70
C PRO A 1142 -40.27 -44.85 -32.76
N ASN A 1143 -40.44 -43.64 -33.28
CA ASN A 1143 -39.42 -42.61 -33.30
C ASN A 1143 -40.10 -41.22 -33.30
N PRO A 1144 -40.11 -40.47 -32.18
CA PRO A 1144 -39.28 -40.65 -30.98
C PRO A 1144 -39.53 -41.93 -30.17
N THR A 1145 -38.49 -42.44 -29.49
CA THR A 1145 -38.53 -43.67 -28.68
C THR A 1145 -38.10 -43.41 -27.24
N THR A 1146 -38.61 -44.21 -26.30
CA THR A 1146 -38.12 -44.29 -24.91
C THR A 1146 -37.08 -45.38 -24.70
N GLY A 1147 -36.69 -46.12 -25.75
CA GLY A 1147 -35.63 -47.13 -25.72
C GLY A 1147 -35.87 -48.33 -26.64
N ASP A 1148 -37.12 -48.62 -26.99
CA ASP A 1148 -37.49 -49.74 -27.87
C ASP A 1148 -37.83 -49.28 -29.29
N VAL A 1149 -37.27 -49.98 -30.29
CA VAL A 1149 -37.41 -49.65 -31.72
C VAL A 1149 -37.49 -50.90 -32.60
N THR A 1150 -38.25 -50.77 -33.69
CA THR A 1150 -38.46 -51.80 -34.71
C THR A 1150 -38.22 -51.22 -36.10
N LEU A 1151 -37.32 -51.85 -36.86
CA LEU A 1151 -37.08 -51.58 -38.27
C LEU A 1151 -38.09 -52.34 -39.13
N THR A 1152 -38.74 -51.62 -40.03
CA THR A 1152 -39.82 -52.10 -40.91
C THR A 1152 -39.47 -51.77 -42.37
N GLY A 1153 -40.07 -52.52 -43.31
CA GLY A 1153 -39.78 -52.40 -44.75
C GLY A 1153 -39.08 -53.64 -45.35
N TRP A 1154 -38.69 -54.60 -44.51
CA TRP A 1154 -38.14 -55.90 -44.93
C TRP A 1154 -38.70 -57.06 -44.07
N PRO A 1155 -38.73 -58.30 -44.59
CA PRO A 1155 -39.04 -59.49 -43.80
C PRO A 1155 -38.12 -59.65 -42.58
N ALA A 1156 -38.61 -60.24 -41.49
CA ALA A 1156 -37.89 -60.32 -40.21
C ALA A 1156 -36.56 -61.11 -40.28
N ASP A 1157 -36.45 -62.02 -41.23
CA ASP A 1157 -35.29 -62.87 -41.53
C ASP A 1157 -34.32 -62.25 -42.54
N ALA A 1158 -34.64 -61.09 -43.14
CA ALA A 1158 -33.77 -60.42 -44.09
C ALA A 1158 -32.46 -59.97 -43.44
N ALA A 1159 -31.33 -60.15 -44.15
CA ALA A 1159 -30.01 -59.72 -43.68
C ALA A 1159 -29.82 -58.20 -43.85
N VAL A 1160 -29.49 -57.54 -42.75
CA VAL A 1160 -29.24 -56.09 -42.68
C VAL A 1160 -27.99 -55.79 -41.86
N THR A 1161 -27.19 -54.83 -42.32
CA THR A 1161 -26.04 -54.31 -41.56
C THR A 1161 -26.44 -53.02 -40.87
N VAL A 1162 -26.38 -52.98 -39.54
CA VAL A 1162 -26.77 -51.79 -38.76
C VAL A 1162 -25.60 -51.20 -37.98
N ALA A 1163 -25.55 -49.86 -37.90
CA ALA A 1163 -24.63 -49.14 -37.03
C ALA A 1163 -25.31 -47.90 -36.43
N LEU A 1164 -25.10 -47.64 -35.15
CA LEU A 1164 -25.72 -46.53 -34.42
C LEU A 1164 -24.65 -45.62 -33.83
N ARG A 1165 -24.79 -44.30 -34.05
CA ARG A 1165 -23.85 -43.29 -33.57
C ARG A 1165 -24.56 -42.13 -32.87
N THR A 1166 -23.86 -41.46 -31.96
CA THR A 1166 -24.31 -40.18 -31.40
C THR A 1166 -24.20 -39.08 -32.46
N ALA A 1167 -24.86 -37.93 -32.25
CA ALA A 1167 -24.74 -36.77 -33.13
C ALA A 1167 -23.30 -36.25 -33.31
N HIS A 1168 -22.40 -36.55 -32.36
CA HIS A 1168 -20.98 -36.18 -32.40
C HIS A 1168 -20.10 -37.30 -33.00
N GLY A 1169 -20.68 -38.35 -33.58
CA GLY A 1169 -19.98 -39.39 -34.34
C GLY A 1169 -19.48 -40.59 -33.53
N HIS A 1170 -19.66 -40.59 -32.20
CA HIS A 1170 -19.26 -41.70 -31.33
C HIS A 1170 -20.13 -42.94 -31.60
N THR A 1171 -19.51 -44.11 -31.77
CA THR A 1171 -20.21 -45.34 -32.16
C THR A 1171 -20.77 -46.07 -30.95
N LEU A 1172 -22.08 -46.32 -30.95
CA LEU A 1172 -22.79 -47.10 -29.94
C LEU A 1172 -23.09 -48.53 -30.39
N VAL A 1173 -23.30 -48.72 -31.70
CA VAL A 1173 -23.34 -50.03 -32.34
C VAL A 1173 -22.42 -49.99 -33.55
N SER A 1174 -21.36 -50.78 -33.53
CA SER A 1174 -20.47 -50.94 -34.68
C SER A 1174 -21.18 -51.67 -35.82
N PRO A 1175 -20.87 -51.37 -37.10
CA PRO A 1175 -21.50 -52.03 -38.24
C PRO A 1175 -21.41 -53.55 -38.14
N SER A 1176 -22.56 -54.23 -38.10
CA SER A 1176 -22.63 -55.69 -38.11
C SER A 1176 -23.87 -56.18 -38.84
N THR A 1177 -23.71 -57.23 -39.65
CA THR A 1177 -24.79 -57.88 -40.38
C THR A 1177 -25.55 -58.84 -39.46
N ALA A 1178 -26.88 -58.74 -39.44
CA ALA A 1178 -27.76 -59.60 -38.68
C ALA A 1178 -29.13 -59.71 -39.38
N SER A 1179 -29.99 -60.64 -38.95
CA SER A 1179 -31.40 -60.60 -39.38
C SER A 1179 -32.08 -59.33 -38.84
N VAL A 1180 -33.14 -58.85 -39.50
CA VAL A 1180 -33.90 -57.67 -39.03
C VAL A 1180 -34.40 -57.86 -37.59
N ALA A 1181 -34.86 -59.06 -37.22
CA ALA A 1181 -35.29 -59.37 -35.87
C ALA A 1181 -34.17 -59.18 -34.83
N GLU A 1182 -32.95 -59.67 -35.12
CA GLU A 1182 -31.79 -59.50 -34.25
C GLU A 1182 -31.30 -58.06 -34.19
N ALA A 1183 -31.33 -57.34 -35.32
CA ALA A 1183 -30.98 -55.93 -35.38
C ALA A 1183 -31.90 -55.08 -34.49
N ASN A 1184 -33.20 -55.34 -34.49
CA ASN A 1184 -34.18 -54.66 -33.63
C ASN A 1184 -33.90 -54.88 -32.14
N ALA A 1185 -33.60 -56.13 -31.75
CA ALA A 1185 -33.25 -56.46 -30.36
C ALA A 1185 -31.97 -55.74 -29.91
N ARG A 1186 -30.94 -55.71 -30.76
CA ARG A 1186 -29.66 -55.03 -30.47
C ARG A 1186 -29.81 -53.52 -30.33
N LEU A 1187 -30.53 -52.89 -31.26
CA LEU A 1187 -30.74 -51.44 -31.23
C LEU A 1187 -31.53 -51.02 -29.99
N SER A 1188 -32.59 -51.76 -29.65
CA SER A 1188 -33.41 -51.48 -28.46
C SER A 1188 -32.61 -51.64 -27.16
N ALA A 1189 -31.80 -52.70 -27.05
CA ALA A 1189 -30.95 -52.92 -25.87
C ALA A 1189 -29.95 -51.79 -25.62
N VAL A 1190 -29.36 -51.24 -26.69
CA VAL A 1190 -28.42 -50.11 -26.59
C VAL A 1190 -29.14 -48.80 -26.31
N LEU A 1191 -30.28 -48.54 -26.96
CA LEU A 1191 -31.04 -47.30 -26.79
C LEU A 1191 -31.71 -47.18 -25.41
N ARG A 1192 -32.09 -48.29 -24.75
CA ARG A 1192 -32.56 -48.27 -23.36
C ARG A 1192 -31.53 -47.77 -22.36
N ARG A 1193 -30.23 -47.95 -22.66
CA ARG A 1193 -29.10 -47.52 -21.80
C ARG A 1193 -28.49 -46.19 -22.23
N ALA A 1194 -28.85 -45.70 -23.41
CA ALA A 1194 -28.39 -44.42 -23.94
C ALA A 1194 -29.21 -43.27 -23.32
N GLY A 1195 -28.56 -42.13 -23.07
CA GLY A 1195 -29.23 -40.93 -22.57
C GLY A 1195 -30.24 -40.34 -23.55
N ALA A 1196 -31.07 -39.40 -23.09
CA ALA A 1196 -31.96 -38.65 -23.98
C ALA A 1196 -31.14 -37.84 -25.01
N GLY A 1197 -31.53 -37.89 -26.28
CA GLY A 1197 -30.77 -37.23 -27.34
C GLY A 1197 -31.05 -37.75 -28.75
N VAL A 1198 -30.34 -37.18 -29.73
CA VAL A 1198 -30.45 -37.55 -31.15
C VAL A 1198 -29.30 -38.47 -31.55
N TYR A 1199 -29.65 -39.57 -32.21
CA TYR A 1199 -28.76 -40.58 -32.73
C TYR A 1199 -28.95 -40.76 -34.25
N LEU A 1200 -27.93 -41.31 -34.91
CA LEU A 1200 -27.93 -41.63 -36.33
C LEU A 1200 -27.73 -43.13 -36.51
N LEU A 1201 -28.73 -43.79 -37.08
CA LEU A 1201 -28.72 -45.19 -37.46
C LEU A 1201 -28.43 -45.31 -38.96
N SER A 1202 -27.38 -46.04 -39.32
CA SER A 1202 -27.16 -46.47 -40.70
C SER A 1202 -27.59 -47.91 -40.87
N VAL A 1203 -28.42 -48.20 -41.87
CA VAL A 1203 -28.88 -49.54 -42.23
C VAL A 1203 -28.52 -49.84 -43.68
N GLU A 1204 -27.85 -50.95 -43.93
CA GLU A 1204 -27.48 -51.37 -45.28
C GLU A 1204 -28.04 -52.76 -45.58
N SER A 1205 -28.66 -52.93 -46.74
CA SER A 1205 -29.13 -54.22 -47.25
C SER A 1205 -29.01 -54.26 -48.78
N ASN A 1206 -28.56 -55.40 -49.32
CA ASN A 1206 -28.34 -55.60 -50.76
C ASN A 1206 -27.55 -54.46 -51.44
N GLY A 1207 -26.52 -53.92 -50.77
CA GLY A 1207 -25.65 -52.86 -51.29
C GLY A 1207 -26.26 -51.45 -51.26
N HIS A 1208 -27.48 -51.30 -50.73
CA HIS A 1208 -28.12 -50.00 -50.54
C HIS A 1208 -28.10 -49.59 -49.07
N ARG A 1209 -27.50 -48.42 -48.80
CA ARG A 1209 -27.36 -47.85 -47.46
C ARG A 1209 -28.35 -46.72 -47.22
N TYR A 1210 -29.06 -46.80 -46.10
CA TYR A 1210 -30.04 -45.84 -45.62
C TYR A 1210 -29.56 -45.24 -44.31
N MET A 1211 -29.84 -43.95 -44.09
CA MET A 1211 -29.52 -43.22 -42.86
C MET A 1211 -30.81 -42.75 -42.22
N LEU A 1212 -31.05 -43.15 -40.97
CA LEU A 1212 -32.25 -42.85 -40.21
C LEU A 1212 -31.85 -42.08 -38.94
N LYS A 1213 -32.51 -40.95 -38.68
CA LYS A 1213 -32.39 -40.21 -37.42
C LYS A 1213 -33.21 -40.93 -36.35
N VAL A 1214 -32.68 -41.14 -35.16
CA VAL A 1214 -33.40 -41.70 -34.00
C VAL A 1214 -33.41 -40.68 -32.87
N VAL A 1215 -34.57 -40.38 -32.32
CA VAL A 1215 -34.74 -39.44 -31.20
C VAL A 1215 -35.11 -40.22 -29.96
N LYS A 1216 -34.19 -40.30 -28.99
CA LYS A 1216 -34.43 -40.89 -27.67
C LYS A 1216 -34.91 -39.80 -26.72
N GLN A 1217 -36.08 -40.00 -26.12
CA GLN A 1217 -36.62 -39.15 -25.07
C GLN A 1217 -36.16 -39.60 -23.70
#